data_AF-A0A8H8JFW6-F1
#
_entry.id   AF-A0A8H8JFW6-F1
#
_cell.length_a   1.000
_cell.length_b   1.000
_cell.length_c   1.000
_cell.angle_alpha   90.00
_cell.angle_beta   90.00
_cell.angle_gamma   90.00
#
_symmetry.space_group_name_H-M   'P 1'
#
loop_
_entity.id
_entity.type
_entity.pdbx_description
1 polymer ?
#
loop_
_entity_poly.entity_id
_entity_poly.type
_entity_poly.pdbx_seq_one_letter_code
_entity_poly.pdbx_strand_id
1 'polypeptide(L)'
;MWTADWMWDMLDKIKDEFATLIPYIVSSDETRLTNFAGDKRAHPVYLTIGNIPKRLRRRVSKRANILIGYLPVPKLDCVSSDEERRTIKRELFHQCMEEILAPLVEAGNNDGELAPCADGYVRRIYPKLASYIADFPEQCKVTCTKQTHCPTCTVHPNSRGDLGEPELRDTKDVINTMERRADKGARRFERQGLLPIRPFWKDDKDVELGSFITPDLLHQVHKGVMKDHLIKWVTTILGKPLLDERFVSMPDCQGMRHFKNGISTVSQWTGRELKEMVKILLPAVADSNVRVVRVARSLMDFMYLAHYSLLTDEDLDAMEDALRTFHDHKDVFEELGTVATDKGFHGIPKIHMISHYTHLIRQLGTPDGYNTETSERLHIDFAKMGYRASNKVNATKQMAIYIQRLEAIAMHAAHLAAVGSPVRHRNPSQLVQELAGVFDEEIDNEDEDEEEDDWDAWFYEDEDPEEIKQTGIIVLPGQELFSQEWDMTKAYYEGANGEQLGTKDLYHPNPVQLTAKTPTNKAVTAEEITQTHGATQFVPAVERYLCNNDPTLRNVSVSDRHRFNTWSRARLFHSAPPYNPAEGPFIDVVRAQPMKKEGGRVTRRSRFDTVLLLACGEQVGVRRYQIGRVRVIFQLPSTLDRHSQGPLVYADLFDDWSALPSEPTGLYTVKPNDKPKEAAPPVDGDQDGERYELIPEPDSSDEEAGNCHD
;
A
#
# COMPACT_ATOMS: atom_id res chain seq x y z
N MET A 1 2.20 -2.13 -10.28
CA MET A 1 2.38 -1.47 -11.58
C MET A 1 3.84 -1.25 -11.94
N TRP A 2 4.69 -0.65 -11.11
CA TRP A 2 6.08 -0.34 -11.51
C TRP A 2 6.94 -1.54 -11.90
N THR A 3 6.61 -2.71 -11.36
CA THR A 3 7.29 -3.97 -11.64
C THR A 3 6.49 -4.87 -12.58
N ALA A 4 5.43 -4.34 -13.20
CA ALA A 4 4.49 -5.12 -13.99
C ALA A 4 4.73 -4.88 -15.48
N ASP A 5 4.50 -5.91 -16.29
CA ASP A 5 4.88 -5.94 -17.71
C ASP A 5 4.28 -4.76 -18.48
N TRP A 6 3.00 -4.45 -18.23
CA TRP A 6 2.29 -3.37 -18.93
C TRP A 6 3.04 -2.04 -18.84
N MET A 7 3.67 -1.73 -17.69
CA MET A 7 4.36 -0.45 -17.51
C MET A 7 5.64 -0.38 -18.36
N TRP A 8 6.36 -1.48 -18.48
CA TRP A 8 7.58 -1.57 -19.28
C TRP A 8 7.25 -1.62 -20.77
N ASP A 9 6.27 -2.45 -21.17
CA ASP A 9 5.78 -2.53 -22.54
C ASP A 9 5.28 -1.18 -23.05
N MET A 10 4.65 -0.38 -22.18
CA MET A 10 4.16 0.95 -22.53
C MET A 10 5.30 1.97 -22.67
N LEU A 11 6.32 1.90 -21.82
CA LEU A 11 7.51 2.74 -21.93
C LEU A 11 8.24 2.47 -23.25
N ASP A 12 8.40 1.20 -23.63
CA ASP A 12 9.05 0.81 -24.89
C ASP A 12 8.29 1.28 -26.15
N LYS A 13 6.97 1.48 -26.05
CA LYS A 13 6.15 2.04 -27.12
C LYS A 13 6.35 3.56 -27.29
N ILE A 14 6.80 4.27 -26.26
CA ILE A 14 7.01 5.72 -26.30
C ILE A 14 8.41 6.02 -26.86
N LYS A 15 8.46 6.75 -27.98
CA LYS A 15 9.72 7.06 -28.67
C LYS A 15 10.56 8.16 -28.01
N ASP A 16 9.97 8.91 -27.09
CA ASP A 16 10.66 9.98 -26.37
C ASP A 16 11.55 9.40 -25.26
N GLU A 17 12.86 9.59 -25.39
CA GLU A 17 13.89 9.12 -24.44
C GLU A 17 13.70 9.72 -23.03
N PHE A 18 13.06 10.88 -22.92
CA PHE A 18 12.80 11.56 -21.65
C PHE A 18 11.33 11.48 -21.22
N ALA A 19 10.56 10.58 -21.82
CA ALA A 19 9.15 10.42 -21.52
C ALA A 19 8.92 10.07 -20.04
N THR A 20 7.93 10.72 -19.45
CA THR A 20 7.38 10.31 -18.16
C THR A 20 6.01 9.67 -18.37
N LEU A 21 5.95 8.35 -18.32
CA LEU A 21 4.68 7.63 -18.41
C LEU A 21 3.81 7.91 -17.16
N ILE A 22 2.56 8.30 -17.40
CA ILE A 22 1.55 8.45 -16.36
C ILE A 22 0.45 7.41 -16.58
N PRO A 23 0.58 6.18 -16.05
CA PRO A 23 -0.55 5.26 -16.01
C PRO A 23 -1.70 5.87 -15.22
N TYR A 24 -2.83 6.16 -15.85
CA TYR A 24 -4.04 6.50 -15.10
C TYR A 24 -4.97 5.30 -15.00
N ILE A 25 -5.58 5.18 -13.83
CA ILE A 25 -6.46 4.09 -13.43
C ILE A 25 -7.81 4.72 -13.16
N VAL A 26 -8.85 4.18 -13.80
CA VAL A 26 -10.22 4.68 -13.68
C VAL A 26 -11.05 3.68 -12.91
N SER A 27 -11.96 4.17 -12.09
CA SER A 27 -12.98 3.34 -11.45
C SER A 27 -14.34 4.03 -11.50
N SER A 28 -15.41 3.29 -11.75
CA SER A 28 -16.77 3.80 -11.65
C SER A 28 -17.68 2.75 -11.06
N ASP A 29 -18.63 3.18 -10.25
CA ASP A 29 -19.71 2.33 -9.78
C ASP A 29 -20.95 3.16 -9.43
N GLU A 30 -22.14 2.59 -9.60
CA GLU A 30 -23.41 3.27 -9.34
C GLU A 30 -23.85 3.04 -7.89
N THR A 31 -23.81 4.09 -7.07
CA THR A 31 -24.20 4.02 -5.65
C THR A 31 -25.58 4.65 -5.40
N ARG A 32 -26.29 4.12 -4.40
CA ARG A 32 -27.51 4.76 -3.85
C ARG A 32 -27.13 5.89 -2.89
N LEU A 33 -27.98 6.91 -2.83
CA LEU A 33 -27.78 8.11 -2.00
C LEU A 33 -28.73 8.21 -0.79
N THR A 34 -29.78 7.40 -0.76
CA THR A 34 -30.82 7.39 0.30
C THR A 34 -30.99 5.97 0.83
N ASN A 35 -31.05 5.83 2.15
CA ASN A 35 -31.38 4.57 2.80
C ASN A 35 -32.91 4.47 2.92
N PHE A 36 -33.49 3.29 2.62
CA PHE A 36 -34.91 2.92 2.79
C PHE A 36 -35.97 3.61 1.90
N ALA A 37 -35.93 4.92 1.71
CA ALA A 37 -36.98 5.65 0.98
C ALA A 37 -36.39 6.70 0.02
N GLY A 38 -36.06 6.28 -1.19
CA GLY A 38 -35.66 7.16 -2.28
C GLY A 38 -35.02 6.42 -3.43
N ASP A 39 -35.30 6.87 -4.65
CA ASP A 39 -34.73 6.33 -5.89
C ASP A 39 -33.48 7.09 -6.34
N LYS A 40 -32.84 7.81 -5.41
CA LYS A 40 -31.72 8.70 -5.72
C LYS A 40 -30.42 7.91 -5.79
N ARG A 41 -29.74 8.06 -6.92
CA ARG A 41 -28.49 7.37 -7.25
C ARG A 41 -27.48 8.37 -7.77
N ALA A 42 -26.21 8.08 -7.57
CA ALA A 42 -25.09 8.75 -8.20
C ALA A 42 -24.20 7.71 -8.86
N HIS A 43 -23.55 8.08 -9.94
CA HIS A 43 -22.57 7.24 -10.61
C HIS A 43 -21.24 8.01 -10.71
N PRO A 44 -20.46 8.07 -9.61
CA PRO A 44 -19.16 8.72 -9.61
C PRO A 44 -18.14 8.01 -10.51
N VAL A 45 -17.22 8.79 -11.06
CA VAL A 45 -16.02 8.32 -11.75
C VAL A 45 -14.81 8.86 -11.02
N TYR A 46 -13.94 7.95 -10.59
CA TYR A 46 -12.70 8.28 -9.90
C TYR A 46 -11.48 8.03 -10.78
N LEU A 47 -10.41 8.77 -10.51
CA LEU A 47 -9.12 8.65 -11.17
C LEU A 47 -7.99 8.64 -10.15
N THR A 48 -7.02 7.77 -10.38
CA THR A 48 -5.70 7.79 -9.72
C THR A 48 -4.62 7.48 -10.74
N ILE A 49 -3.35 7.66 -10.37
CA ILE A 49 -2.21 7.37 -11.24
C ILE A 49 -1.32 6.28 -10.64
N GLY A 50 -0.87 5.35 -11.47
CA GLY A 50 -0.01 4.23 -11.08
C GLY A 50 1.37 4.67 -10.56
N ASN A 51 1.81 5.91 -10.83
CA ASN A 51 3.05 6.47 -10.28
C ASN A 51 2.99 6.68 -8.76
N ILE A 52 1.81 6.70 -8.15
CA ILE A 52 1.67 6.79 -6.70
C ILE A 52 1.84 5.38 -6.11
N PRO A 53 2.72 5.19 -5.09
CA PRO A 53 2.90 3.90 -4.45
C PRO A 53 1.54 3.35 -3.98
N LYS A 54 1.24 2.07 -4.28
CA LYS A 54 -0.06 1.48 -3.94
C LYS A 54 -0.39 1.60 -2.44
N ARG A 55 0.62 1.54 -1.54
CA ARG A 55 0.45 1.74 -0.09
C ARG A 55 -0.14 3.11 0.27
N LEU A 56 0.08 4.12 -0.58
CA LEU A 56 -0.50 5.46 -0.44
C LEU A 56 -1.83 5.55 -1.18
N ARG A 57 -1.94 4.97 -2.39
CA ARG A 57 -3.21 4.94 -3.16
C ARG A 57 -4.36 4.33 -2.39
N ARG A 58 -4.10 3.24 -1.65
CA ARG A 58 -5.08 2.51 -0.84
C ARG A 58 -5.54 3.27 0.41
N ARG A 59 -4.84 4.34 0.81
CA ARG A 59 -5.21 5.15 1.98
C ARG A 59 -6.05 6.33 1.52
N VAL A 60 -7.36 6.26 1.73
CA VAL A 60 -8.29 7.35 1.34
C VAL A 60 -7.92 8.68 2.00
N SER A 61 -7.41 8.64 3.24
CA SER A 61 -6.89 9.82 3.94
C SER A 61 -5.70 10.52 3.23
N LYS A 62 -4.99 9.81 2.35
CA LYS A 62 -3.90 10.37 1.52
C LYS A 62 -4.39 11.01 0.23
N ARG A 63 -5.70 10.96 -0.06
CA ARG A 63 -6.36 11.63 -1.20
C ARG A 63 -5.66 11.39 -2.55
N ALA A 64 -5.16 10.18 -2.74
CA ALA A 64 -4.49 9.76 -3.97
C ALA A 64 -5.47 9.38 -5.10
N ASN A 65 -6.78 9.44 -4.84
CA ASN A 65 -7.85 9.30 -5.81
C ASN A 65 -8.65 10.61 -5.84
N ILE A 66 -9.05 11.04 -7.02
CA ILE A 66 -9.87 12.24 -7.23
C ILE A 66 -11.18 11.86 -7.93
N LEU A 67 -12.25 12.61 -7.68
CA LEU A 67 -13.51 12.50 -8.43
C LEU A 67 -13.40 13.35 -9.70
N ILE A 68 -13.52 12.73 -10.87
CA ILE A 68 -13.44 13.44 -12.16
C ILE A 68 -14.82 13.74 -12.76
N GLY A 69 -15.89 13.10 -12.27
CA GLY A 69 -17.25 13.40 -12.71
C GLY A 69 -18.32 12.53 -12.06
N TYR A 70 -19.58 12.94 -12.23
CA TYR A 70 -20.74 12.09 -12.00
C TYR A 70 -21.45 11.82 -13.31
N LEU A 71 -21.60 10.54 -13.66
CA LEU A 71 -22.35 10.14 -14.84
C LEU A 71 -23.86 10.31 -14.60
N PRO A 72 -24.61 10.70 -15.64
CA PRO A 72 -26.06 10.77 -15.55
C PRO A 72 -26.67 9.38 -15.37
N VAL A 73 -27.64 9.26 -14.45
CA VAL A 73 -28.41 8.03 -14.21
C VAL A 73 -29.87 8.26 -14.63
N PRO A 74 -30.16 8.34 -15.95
CA PRO A 74 -31.51 8.66 -16.40
C PRO A 74 -32.46 7.49 -16.18
N LYS A 75 -33.71 7.78 -15.79
CA LYS A 75 -34.76 6.75 -15.72
C LYS A 75 -35.20 6.30 -17.11
N LEU A 76 -35.31 7.26 -18.05
CA LEU A 76 -35.79 7.06 -19.42
C LEU A 76 -37.21 6.46 -19.47
N ASP A 77 -38.12 7.00 -18.66
CA ASP A 77 -39.52 6.55 -18.57
C ASP A 77 -40.29 6.78 -19.89
N CYS A 78 -39.80 7.67 -20.75
CA CYS A 78 -40.34 7.93 -22.09
C CYS A 78 -40.03 6.84 -23.12
N VAL A 79 -39.06 5.96 -22.85
CA VAL A 79 -38.71 4.84 -23.72
C VAL A 79 -39.48 3.61 -23.27
N SER A 80 -40.33 3.08 -24.16
CA SER A 80 -41.21 1.95 -23.83
C SER A 80 -40.48 0.60 -23.81
N SER A 81 -39.45 0.43 -24.63
CA SER A 81 -38.66 -0.81 -24.70
C SER A 81 -37.54 -0.82 -23.66
N ASP A 82 -37.51 -1.84 -22.80
CA ASP A 82 -36.44 -2.02 -21.82
C ASP A 82 -35.08 -2.31 -22.48
N GLU A 83 -35.08 -2.98 -23.64
CA GLU A 83 -33.85 -3.25 -24.40
C GLU A 83 -33.27 -1.97 -24.99
N GLU A 84 -34.14 -1.13 -25.57
CA GLU A 84 -33.75 0.19 -26.09
C GLU A 84 -33.25 1.08 -24.96
N ARG A 85 -33.95 1.08 -23.81
CA ARG A 85 -33.54 1.80 -22.60
C ARG A 85 -32.15 1.40 -22.12
N ARG A 86 -31.83 0.10 -22.10
CA ARG A 86 -30.51 -0.41 -21.73
C ARG A 86 -29.44 0.02 -22.72
N THR A 87 -29.74 0.00 -24.02
CA THR A 87 -28.82 0.45 -25.08
C THR A 87 -28.50 1.92 -24.93
N ILE A 88 -29.51 2.79 -24.80
CA ILE A 88 -29.34 4.23 -24.61
C ILE A 88 -28.50 4.53 -23.35
N LYS A 89 -28.77 3.85 -22.23
CA LYS A 89 -27.96 4.02 -21.00
C LYS A 89 -26.50 3.68 -21.20
N ARG A 90 -26.19 2.62 -21.96
CA ARG A 90 -24.80 2.24 -22.25
C ARG A 90 -24.14 3.22 -23.21
N GLU A 91 -24.83 3.64 -24.27
CA GLU A 91 -24.30 4.65 -25.19
C GLU A 91 -24.00 5.97 -24.47
N LEU A 92 -24.90 6.40 -23.58
CA LEU A 92 -24.69 7.56 -22.73
C LEU A 92 -23.48 7.39 -21.81
N PHE A 93 -23.30 6.21 -21.19
CA PHE A 93 -22.12 5.91 -20.39
C PHE A 93 -20.83 6.09 -21.19
N HIS A 94 -20.72 5.47 -22.38
CA HIS A 94 -19.50 5.59 -23.19
C HIS A 94 -19.29 7.01 -23.73
N GLN A 95 -20.34 7.74 -24.10
CA GLN A 95 -20.21 9.14 -24.53
C GLN A 95 -19.69 10.03 -23.39
N CYS A 96 -20.22 9.88 -22.18
CA CYS A 96 -19.74 10.65 -21.03
C CYS A 96 -18.29 10.28 -20.66
N MET A 97 -17.94 8.99 -20.66
CA MET A 97 -16.57 8.55 -20.38
C MET A 97 -15.59 9.06 -21.43
N GLU A 98 -16.00 9.09 -22.70
CA GLU A 98 -15.20 9.64 -23.79
C GLU A 98 -14.94 11.14 -23.58
N GLU A 99 -15.98 11.92 -23.28
CA GLU A 99 -15.86 13.36 -23.06
C GLU A 99 -14.98 13.68 -21.85
N ILE A 100 -15.15 12.95 -20.75
CA ILE A 100 -14.37 13.13 -19.52
C ILE A 100 -12.88 12.81 -19.73
N LEU A 101 -12.56 11.77 -20.51
CA LEU A 101 -11.19 11.28 -20.69
C LEU A 101 -10.49 11.86 -21.93
N ALA A 102 -11.21 12.56 -22.81
CA ALA A 102 -10.67 13.12 -24.06
C ALA A 102 -9.35 13.90 -23.87
N PRO A 103 -9.19 14.78 -22.86
CA PRO A 103 -7.93 15.51 -22.68
C PRO A 103 -6.73 14.59 -22.37
N LEU A 104 -6.95 13.49 -21.64
CA LEU A 104 -5.91 12.51 -21.31
C LEU A 104 -5.56 11.66 -22.53
N VAL A 105 -6.57 11.25 -23.31
CA VAL A 105 -6.37 10.48 -24.54
C VAL A 105 -5.60 11.32 -25.58
N GLU A 106 -5.95 12.59 -25.73
CA GLU A 106 -5.25 13.52 -26.63
C GLU A 106 -3.79 13.70 -26.21
N ALA A 107 -3.54 14.00 -24.94
CA ALA A 107 -2.18 14.14 -24.40
C ALA A 107 -1.35 12.86 -24.56
N GLY A 108 -1.94 11.69 -24.31
CA GLY A 108 -1.27 10.40 -24.43
C GLY A 108 -0.93 10.00 -25.85
N ASN A 109 -1.82 10.27 -26.81
CA ASN A 109 -1.68 9.83 -28.21
C ASN A 109 -0.77 10.70 -29.08
N ASN A 110 -0.46 11.91 -28.61
CA ASN A 110 0.32 12.91 -29.31
C ASN A 110 1.71 13.04 -28.68
N ASP A 111 2.28 14.25 -28.66
CA ASP A 111 3.66 14.52 -28.19
C ASP A 111 3.78 14.61 -26.66
N GLY A 112 2.81 14.10 -25.90
CA GLY A 112 2.76 14.28 -24.44
C GLY A 112 2.51 15.73 -24.03
N GLU A 113 2.31 15.95 -22.73
CA GLU A 113 2.04 17.27 -22.16
C GLU A 113 3.11 17.66 -21.15
N LEU A 114 3.49 18.94 -21.09
CA LEU A 114 4.43 19.41 -20.08
C LEU A 114 3.71 19.57 -18.74
N ALA A 115 4.10 18.80 -17.74
CA ALA A 115 3.54 18.88 -16.40
C ALA A 115 4.60 19.21 -15.35
N PRO A 116 4.33 20.18 -14.45
CA PRO A 116 5.15 20.39 -13.28
C PRO A 116 5.00 19.19 -12.32
N CYS A 117 6.11 18.59 -11.95
CA CYS A 117 6.17 17.48 -11.00
C CYS A 117 6.37 18.01 -9.57
N ALA A 118 6.04 17.17 -8.58
CA ALA A 118 6.13 17.53 -7.16
C ALA A 118 7.56 17.85 -6.67
N ASP A 119 8.58 17.44 -7.42
CA ASP A 119 9.99 17.73 -7.15
C ASP A 119 10.48 19.03 -7.82
N GLY A 120 9.57 19.82 -8.41
CA GLY A 120 9.86 21.13 -9.00
C GLY A 120 10.34 21.08 -10.44
N TYR A 121 10.57 19.89 -11.01
CA TYR A 121 10.93 19.76 -12.43
C TYR A 121 9.68 19.74 -13.31
N VAL A 122 9.78 20.28 -14.51
CA VAL A 122 8.76 20.11 -15.55
C VAL A 122 9.18 18.93 -16.40
N ARG A 123 8.29 17.94 -16.53
CA ARG A 123 8.51 16.75 -17.36
C ARG A 123 7.44 16.64 -18.43
N ARG A 124 7.83 16.08 -19.57
CA ARG A 124 6.87 15.70 -20.62
C ARG A 124 6.21 14.38 -20.19
N ILE A 125 4.94 14.46 -19.86
CA ILE A 125 4.14 13.34 -19.40
C ILE A 125 3.32 12.75 -20.53
N TYR A 126 3.21 11.42 -20.52
CA TYR A 126 2.37 10.66 -21.43
C TYR A 126 1.31 9.92 -20.61
N PRO A 127 0.11 10.50 -20.42
CA PRO A 127 -0.97 9.80 -19.76
C PRO A 127 -1.45 8.61 -20.61
N LYS A 128 -1.54 7.43 -20.01
CA LYS A 128 -2.03 6.21 -20.67
C LYS A 128 -3.03 5.49 -19.78
N LEU A 129 -4.15 5.06 -20.35
CA LEU A 129 -5.16 4.30 -19.62
C LEU A 129 -4.62 2.91 -19.29
N ALA A 130 -4.23 2.71 -18.04
CA ALA A 130 -3.60 1.48 -17.60
C ALA A 130 -4.60 0.39 -17.25
N SER A 131 -5.67 0.76 -16.53
CA SER A 131 -6.64 -0.22 -16.07
C SER A 131 -7.97 0.41 -15.66
N TYR A 132 -9.01 -0.42 -15.67
CA TYR A 132 -10.33 -0.09 -15.15
C TYR A 132 -10.71 -0.98 -13.95
N ILE A 133 -11.13 -0.35 -12.86
CA ILE A 133 -11.63 -1.01 -11.65
C ILE A 133 -13.15 -0.94 -11.64
N ALA A 134 -13.77 -2.12 -11.61
CA ALA A 134 -15.21 -2.27 -11.76
C ALA A 134 -15.62 -3.68 -11.30
N ASP A 135 -16.87 -3.85 -10.88
CA ASP A 135 -17.47 -5.17 -10.65
C ASP A 135 -17.78 -5.88 -11.99
N PHE A 136 -18.12 -7.16 -11.99
CA PHE A 136 -18.28 -7.92 -13.24
C PHE A 136 -19.35 -7.35 -14.22
N PRO A 137 -20.57 -6.99 -13.76
CA PRO A 137 -21.54 -6.26 -14.58
C PRO A 137 -21.00 -4.98 -15.22
N GLU A 138 -20.26 -4.16 -14.46
CA GLU A 138 -19.69 -2.90 -14.94
C GLU A 138 -18.49 -3.14 -15.86
N GLN A 139 -17.64 -4.14 -15.58
CA GLN A 139 -16.57 -4.58 -16.48
C GLN A 139 -17.12 -4.92 -17.86
N CYS A 140 -18.23 -5.67 -17.91
CA CYS A 140 -18.90 -5.99 -19.17
C CYS A 140 -19.49 -4.76 -19.87
N LYS A 141 -19.95 -3.77 -19.10
CA LYS A 141 -20.41 -2.48 -19.66
C LYS A 141 -19.24 -1.74 -20.30
N VAL A 142 -18.14 -1.60 -19.58
CA VAL A 142 -16.90 -0.92 -19.98
C VAL A 142 -16.28 -1.52 -21.24
N THR A 143 -16.27 -2.85 -21.38
CA THR A 143 -15.69 -3.54 -22.55
C THR A 143 -16.69 -3.78 -23.69
N CYS A 144 -17.94 -3.30 -23.56
CA CYS A 144 -19.02 -3.57 -24.50
C CYS A 144 -19.32 -5.08 -24.68
N THR A 145 -19.09 -5.91 -23.67
CA THR A 145 -19.39 -7.36 -23.72
C THR A 145 -20.73 -7.70 -23.07
N LYS A 146 -21.39 -8.74 -23.56
CA LYS A 146 -22.54 -9.35 -22.88
C LYS A 146 -22.06 -9.99 -21.58
N GLN A 147 -22.85 -9.89 -20.50
CA GLN A 147 -22.54 -10.52 -19.21
C GLN A 147 -22.47 -12.06 -19.26
N THR A 148 -22.96 -12.67 -20.35
CA THR A 148 -22.81 -14.10 -20.61
C THR A 148 -21.41 -14.49 -21.09
N HIS A 149 -20.57 -13.52 -21.45
CA HIS A 149 -19.22 -13.72 -21.97
C HIS A 149 -18.18 -13.06 -21.04
N CYS A 150 -16.91 -13.44 -21.21
CA CYS A 150 -15.81 -12.84 -20.47
C CYS A 150 -15.44 -11.47 -21.07
N PRO A 151 -15.20 -10.41 -20.27
CA PRO A 151 -14.70 -9.12 -20.76
C PRO A 151 -13.22 -9.18 -21.20
N THR A 152 -12.47 -10.17 -20.73
CA THR A 152 -11.00 -10.29 -20.92
C THR A 152 -10.62 -11.24 -22.07
N CYS A 153 -11.31 -12.37 -22.21
CA CYS A 153 -10.98 -13.40 -23.21
C CYS A 153 -12.18 -13.80 -24.08
N THR A 154 -11.92 -14.62 -25.09
CA THR A 154 -12.89 -15.05 -26.11
C THR A 154 -13.55 -16.40 -25.81
N VAL A 155 -13.40 -16.93 -24.59
CA VAL A 155 -13.96 -18.24 -24.20
C VAL A 155 -15.47 -18.31 -24.50
N HIS A 156 -15.89 -19.45 -25.05
CA HIS A 156 -17.31 -19.69 -25.28
C HIS A 156 -18.06 -19.86 -23.94
N PRO A 157 -19.29 -19.32 -23.78
CA PRO A 157 -20.03 -19.42 -22.52
C PRO A 157 -20.19 -20.84 -21.96
N ASN A 158 -20.28 -21.84 -22.84
CA ASN A 158 -20.42 -23.26 -22.47
C ASN A 158 -19.10 -23.96 -22.13
N SER A 159 -17.96 -23.26 -22.20
CA SER A 159 -16.64 -23.80 -21.82
C SER A 159 -15.99 -22.97 -20.72
N ARG A 160 -16.69 -21.93 -20.25
CA ARG A 160 -16.18 -20.97 -19.27
C ARG A 160 -15.84 -21.58 -17.91
N GLY A 161 -16.56 -22.63 -17.53
CA GLY A 161 -16.30 -23.37 -16.29
C GLY A 161 -15.08 -24.29 -16.35
N ASP A 162 -14.49 -24.51 -17.53
CA ASP A 162 -13.38 -25.45 -17.71
C ASP A 162 -12.04 -24.76 -17.46
N LEU A 163 -11.05 -25.56 -17.08
CA LEU A 163 -9.67 -25.08 -17.05
C LEU A 163 -9.15 -25.01 -18.48
N GLY A 164 -8.52 -23.90 -18.83
CA GLY A 164 -7.85 -23.72 -20.10
C GLY A 164 -7.25 -22.34 -20.23
N GLU A 165 -6.53 -22.13 -21.33
CA GLU A 165 -5.90 -20.86 -21.69
C GLU A 165 -6.64 -20.26 -22.89
N PRO A 166 -7.81 -19.61 -22.67
CA PRO A 166 -8.54 -19.02 -23.75
C PRO A 166 -7.79 -17.83 -24.33
N GLU A 167 -7.91 -17.63 -25.64
CA GLU A 167 -7.34 -16.46 -26.31
C GLU A 167 -7.90 -15.16 -25.72
N LEU A 168 -7.00 -14.26 -25.33
CA LEU A 168 -7.33 -12.92 -24.86
C LEU A 168 -8.02 -12.13 -25.99
N ARG A 169 -8.85 -11.16 -25.61
CA ARG A 169 -9.53 -10.31 -26.60
C ARG A 169 -8.54 -9.35 -27.24
N ASP A 170 -8.39 -9.47 -28.56
CA ASP A 170 -7.69 -8.45 -29.36
C ASP A 170 -8.55 -7.19 -29.52
N THR A 171 -8.08 -6.06 -28.97
CA THR A 171 -8.73 -4.76 -29.09
C THR A 171 -8.99 -4.38 -30.55
N LYS A 172 -8.03 -4.66 -31.45
CA LYS A 172 -8.17 -4.29 -32.87
C LYS A 172 -9.29 -5.09 -33.54
N ASP A 173 -9.37 -6.40 -33.27
CA ASP A 173 -10.47 -7.24 -33.73
C ASP A 173 -11.84 -6.75 -33.24
N VAL A 174 -11.91 -6.33 -31.97
CA VAL A 174 -13.13 -5.76 -31.36
C VAL A 174 -13.51 -4.44 -32.03
N ILE A 175 -12.60 -3.48 -32.18
CA ILE A 175 -12.85 -2.19 -32.86
C ILE A 175 -13.32 -2.44 -34.30
N ASN A 176 -12.62 -3.30 -35.04
CA ASN A 176 -13.01 -3.70 -36.40
C ASN A 176 -14.41 -4.34 -36.46
N THR A 177 -14.86 -4.99 -35.39
CA THR A 177 -16.23 -5.52 -35.27
C THR A 177 -17.24 -4.40 -35.04
N MET A 178 -16.93 -3.47 -34.13
CA MET A 178 -17.78 -2.32 -33.81
C MET A 178 -18.01 -1.41 -35.02
N GLU A 179 -17.01 -1.20 -35.87
CA GLU A 179 -17.12 -0.34 -37.06
C GLU A 179 -17.97 -0.96 -38.17
N ARG A 180 -18.08 -2.29 -38.23
CA ARG A 180 -18.89 -3.03 -39.22
C ARG A 180 -20.39 -3.05 -38.87
N ARG A 181 -20.85 -2.15 -38.00
CA ARG A 181 -22.23 -2.03 -37.46
C ARG A 181 -23.34 -1.99 -38.53
N ALA A 182 -23.04 -1.79 -39.82
CA ALA A 182 -24.01 -1.86 -40.91
C ALA A 182 -24.31 -3.33 -41.33
N ASP A 183 -25.42 -3.89 -40.82
CA ASP A 183 -26.18 -5.10 -41.21
C ASP A 183 -25.47 -6.47 -41.38
N LYS A 184 -24.17 -6.51 -41.70
CA LYS A 184 -23.39 -7.74 -41.98
C LYS A 184 -22.67 -8.30 -40.74
N GLY A 185 -22.65 -7.55 -39.63
CA GLY A 185 -21.86 -7.85 -38.43
C GLY A 185 -22.52 -8.73 -37.38
N ALA A 186 -23.84 -8.96 -37.42
CA ALA A 186 -24.61 -9.56 -36.31
C ALA A 186 -24.06 -10.92 -35.84
N ARG A 187 -23.63 -11.79 -36.76
CA ARG A 187 -23.03 -13.10 -36.42
C ARG A 187 -21.70 -12.98 -35.67
N ARG A 188 -20.92 -11.92 -35.92
CA ARG A 188 -19.65 -11.66 -35.25
C ARG A 188 -19.88 -11.11 -33.85
N PHE A 189 -20.83 -10.19 -33.70
CA PHE A 189 -21.28 -9.73 -32.38
C PHE A 189 -21.75 -10.89 -31.50
N GLU A 190 -22.59 -11.78 -32.04
CA GLU A 190 -23.06 -12.95 -31.28
C GLU A 190 -21.90 -13.88 -30.90
N ARG A 191 -21.05 -14.24 -31.87
CA ARG A 191 -19.91 -15.15 -31.65
C ARG A 191 -18.92 -14.62 -30.61
N GLN A 192 -18.66 -13.31 -30.63
CA GLN A 192 -17.71 -12.68 -29.70
C GLN A 192 -18.38 -12.21 -28.40
N GLY A 193 -19.70 -12.31 -28.29
CA GLY A 193 -20.46 -11.77 -27.17
C GLY A 193 -20.36 -10.26 -27.03
N LEU A 194 -20.26 -9.54 -28.14
CA LEU A 194 -20.16 -8.08 -28.14
C LEU A 194 -21.54 -7.42 -28.26
N LEU A 195 -21.64 -6.22 -27.73
CA LEU A 195 -22.77 -5.33 -27.88
C LEU A 195 -22.43 -4.28 -28.94
N PRO A 196 -23.34 -3.93 -29.85
CA PRO A 196 -23.09 -2.94 -30.89
C PRO A 196 -23.13 -1.54 -30.27
N ILE A 197 -22.09 -1.16 -29.51
CA ILE A 197 -21.93 0.12 -28.80
C ILE A 197 -20.58 0.72 -29.19
N ARG A 198 -20.49 2.04 -29.38
CA ARG A 198 -19.19 2.68 -29.61
C ARG A 198 -18.47 2.81 -28.27
N PRO A 199 -17.34 2.12 -28.05
CA PRO A 199 -16.61 2.23 -26.80
C PRO A 199 -15.87 3.57 -26.69
N PHE A 200 -15.75 4.09 -25.47
CA PHE A 200 -15.02 5.34 -25.18
C PHE A 200 -13.51 5.21 -25.44
N TRP A 201 -12.96 4.01 -25.26
CA TRP A 201 -11.56 3.70 -25.45
C TRP A 201 -11.19 3.44 -26.91
N LYS A 202 -12.12 3.60 -27.87
CA LYS A 202 -11.87 3.35 -29.30
C LYS A 202 -10.66 4.12 -29.83
N ASP A 203 -10.55 5.38 -29.42
CA ASP A 203 -9.58 6.32 -29.95
C ASP A 203 -8.26 6.33 -29.13
N ASP A 204 -8.19 5.55 -28.05
CA ASP A 204 -6.96 5.29 -27.29
C ASP A 204 -6.18 4.15 -27.97
N LYS A 205 -4.99 4.44 -28.49
CA LYS A 205 -4.23 3.52 -29.34
C LYS A 205 -3.61 2.37 -28.55
N ASP A 206 -3.50 2.50 -27.24
CA ASP A 206 -2.69 1.63 -26.39
C ASP A 206 -3.53 0.81 -25.39
N VAL A 207 -4.87 0.90 -25.46
CA VAL A 207 -5.77 0.09 -24.64
C VAL A 207 -5.81 -1.36 -25.15
N GLU A 208 -5.46 -2.29 -24.26
CA GLU A 208 -5.45 -3.73 -24.54
C GLU A 208 -6.51 -4.45 -23.70
N LEU A 209 -7.62 -4.88 -24.32
CA LEU A 209 -8.76 -5.46 -23.59
C LEU A 209 -8.41 -6.72 -22.78
N GLY A 210 -7.39 -7.48 -23.21
CA GLY A 210 -6.89 -8.65 -22.49
C GLY A 210 -6.27 -8.34 -21.13
N SER A 211 -5.77 -7.11 -20.91
CA SER A 211 -5.10 -6.68 -19.68
C SER A 211 -5.75 -5.44 -19.04
N PHE A 212 -6.78 -4.88 -19.68
CA PHE A 212 -7.44 -3.64 -19.29
C PHE A 212 -8.28 -3.72 -18.01
N ILE A 213 -8.92 -4.86 -17.77
CA ILE A 213 -9.85 -5.06 -16.64
C ILE A 213 -9.11 -5.68 -15.45
N THR A 214 -9.25 -5.07 -14.28
CA THR A 214 -8.55 -5.52 -13.07
C THR A 214 -9.23 -6.70 -12.37
N PRO A 215 -8.46 -7.54 -11.65
CA PRO A 215 -9.01 -8.50 -10.71
C PRO A 215 -9.77 -7.82 -9.57
N ASP A 216 -10.89 -8.42 -9.14
CA ASP A 216 -11.71 -7.91 -8.03
C ASP A 216 -11.79 -8.93 -6.89
N LEU A 217 -10.98 -8.70 -5.85
CA LEU A 217 -10.90 -9.57 -4.68
C LEU A 217 -12.23 -9.64 -3.91
N LEU A 218 -12.99 -8.54 -3.86
CA LEU A 218 -14.20 -8.49 -3.07
C LEU A 218 -15.36 -9.19 -3.79
N HIS A 219 -15.69 -8.78 -5.02
CA HIS A 219 -16.87 -9.30 -5.71
C HIS A 219 -16.63 -10.64 -6.40
N GLN A 220 -15.43 -10.91 -6.89
CA GLN A 220 -15.13 -12.18 -7.58
C GLN A 220 -14.70 -13.25 -6.58
N VAL A 221 -13.74 -12.98 -5.70
CA VAL A 221 -13.20 -14.00 -4.79
C VAL A 221 -14.08 -14.15 -3.54
N HIS A 222 -14.13 -13.13 -2.68
CA HIS A 222 -14.83 -13.21 -1.39
C HIS A 222 -16.34 -13.41 -1.54
N LYS A 223 -17.06 -12.40 -2.04
CA LYS A 223 -18.52 -12.48 -2.23
C LYS A 223 -18.88 -13.53 -3.28
N GLY A 224 -18.07 -13.66 -4.33
CA GLY A 224 -18.33 -14.57 -5.43
C GLY A 224 -18.03 -16.03 -5.15
N VAL A 225 -16.77 -16.41 -5.28
CA VAL A 225 -16.33 -17.80 -5.20
C VAL A 225 -16.55 -18.37 -3.80
N MET A 226 -16.25 -17.60 -2.74
CA MET A 226 -16.38 -18.09 -1.37
C MET A 226 -17.82 -18.06 -0.87
N LYS A 227 -18.43 -16.87 -0.74
CA LYS A 227 -19.79 -16.70 -0.18
C LYS A 227 -20.87 -17.30 -1.08
N ASP A 228 -20.93 -16.88 -2.34
CA ASP A 228 -22.05 -17.22 -3.23
C ASP A 228 -22.05 -18.68 -3.68
N HIS A 229 -20.90 -19.35 -3.61
CA HIS A 229 -20.71 -20.69 -4.14
C HIS A 229 -20.19 -21.66 -3.09
N LEU A 230 -18.90 -21.60 -2.71
CA LEU A 230 -18.28 -22.61 -1.85
C LEU A 230 -19.07 -22.84 -0.55
N ILE A 231 -19.44 -21.76 0.15
CA ILE A 231 -20.19 -21.84 1.40
C ILE A 231 -21.59 -22.42 1.19
N LYS A 232 -22.30 -22.01 0.13
CA LYS A 232 -23.62 -22.56 -0.18
C LYS A 232 -23.54 -24.05 -0.50
N TRP A 233 -22.53 -24.48 -1.24
CA TRP A 233 -22.32 -25.88 -1.57
C TRP A 233 -22.04 -26.73 -0.34
N VAL A 234 -21.08 -26.34 0.51
CA VAL A 234 -20.79 -27.10 1.74
C VAL A 234 -21.96 -27.08 2.74
N THR A 235 -22.70 -25.97 2.81
CA THR A 235 -23.94 -25.88 3.61
C THR A 235 -25.00 -26.86 3.11
N THR A 236 -25.08 -27.07 1.79
CA THR A 236 -26.00 -28.03 1.18
C THR A 236 -25.57 -29.47 1.48
N ILE A 237 -24.26 -29.76 1.44
CA ILE A 237 -23.70 -31.09 1.71
C ILE A 237 -23.87 -31.48 3.19
N LEU A 238 -23.49 -30.59 4.11
CA LEU A 238 -23.47 -30.89 5.54
C LEU A 238 -24.82 -30.63 6.23
N GLY A 239 -25.62 -29.72 5.67
CA GLY A 239 -26.80 -29.17 6.31
C GLY A 239 -26.46 -28.03 7.26
N LYS A 240 -27.35 -27.01 7.32
CA LYS A 240 -27.21 -25.84 8.20
C LYS A 240 -26.96 -26.20 9.67
N PRO A 241 -27.71 -27.14 10.30
CA PRO A 241 -27.54 -27.43 11.73
C PRO A 241 -26.15 -27.94 12.07
N LEU A 242 -25.62 -28.88 11.26
CA LEU A 242 -24.30 -29.45 11.49
C LEU A 242 -23.18 -28.43 11.25
N LEU A 243 -23.33 -27.60 10.21
CA LEU A 243 -22.36 -26.55 9.93
C LEU A 243 -22.31 -25.52 11.07
N ASP A 244 -23.47 -25.06 11.55
CA ASP A 244 -23.54 -24.14 12.68
C ASP A 244 -22.96 -24.75 13.96
N GLU A 245 -23.30 -26.01 14.27
CA GLU A 245 -22.74 -26.73 15.42
C GLU A 245 -21.21 -26.74 15.39
N ARG A 246 -20.61 -26.94 14.21
CA ARG A 246 -19.15 -26.94 14.04
C ARG A 246 -18.53 -25.57 14.24
N PHE A 247 -19.14 -24.53 13.66
CA PHE A 247 -18.69 -23.15 13.84
C PHE A 247 -18.80 -22.70 15.31
N VAL A 248 -19.85 -23.13 16.03
CA VAL A 248 -20.04 -22.89 17.47
C VAL A 248 -19.03 -23.69 18.31
N SER A 249 -18.67 -24.90 17.89
CA SER A 249 -17.74 -25.77 18.64
C SER A 249 -16.26 -25.39 18.46
N MET A 250 -15.94 -24.45 17.57
CA MET A 250 -14.57 -24.00 17.36
C MET A 250 -14.00 -23.34 18.64
N PRO A 251 -12.84 -23.79 19.15
CA PRO A 251 -12.22 -23.16 20.30
C PRO A 251 -11.90 -21.69 20.06
N ASP A 252 -12.05 -20.86 21.08
CA ASP A 252 -11.61 -19.47 21.04
C ASP A 252 -10.10 -19.40 20.76
N CYS A 253 -9.72 -18.64 19.73
CA CYS A 253 -8.33 -18.44 19.35
C CYS A 253 -8.06 -16.95 19.14
N GLN A 254 -6.89 -16.50 19.57
CA GLN A 254 -6.49 -15.11 19.42
C GLN A 254 -6.40 -14.73 17.93
N GLY A 255 -7.15 -13.70 17.53
CA GLY A 255 -7.14 -13.20 16.15
C GLY A 255 -8.10 -13.91 15.17
N MET A 256 -8.94 -14.82 15.66
CA MET A 256 -10.05 -15.41 14.89
C MET A 256 -11.39 -15.07 15.53
N ARG A 257 -12.39 -14.74 14.71
CA ARG A 257 -13.76 -14.54 15.22
C ARG A 257 -14.38 -15.89 15.60
N HIS A 258 -14.96 -15.93 16.80
CA HIS A 258 -15.77 -17.04 17.25
C HIS A 258 -17.25 -16.79 16.93
N PHE A 259 -17.89 -17.73 16.23
CA PHE A 259 -19.27 -17.63 15.76
C PHE A 259 -20.22 -18.33 16.75
N LYS A 260 -20.54 -17.63 17.84
CA LYS A 260 -21.33 -18.16 18.98
C LYS A 260 -22.71 -18.72 18.62
N ASN A 261 -23.30 -18.23 17.53
CA ASN A 261 -24.63 -18.63 17.06
C ASN A 261 -24.57 -19.38 15.71
N GLY A 262 -23.39 -19.84 15.30
CA GLY A 262 -23.16 -20.35 13.95
C GLY A 262 -23.10 -19.26 12.90
N ILE A 263 -23.24 -19.65 11.64
CA ILE A 263 -23.17 -18.75 10.48
C ILE A 263 -24.52 -18.59 9.79
N SER A 264 -25.47 -19.51 9.99
CA SER A 264 -26.79 -19.44 9.33
C SER A 264 -27.67 -18.31 9.86
N THR A 265 -27.41 -17.78 11.05
CA THR A 265 -28.14 -16.65 11.63
C THR A 265 -27.72 -15.31 11.01
N VAL A 266 -26.59 -15.27 10.31
CA VAL A 266 -26.08 -14.08 9.65
C VAL A 266 -26.85 -13.93 8.33
N SER A 267 -27.95 -13.18 8.38
CA SER A 267 -28.69 -12.76 7.19
C SER A 267 -27.87 -11.80 6.33
N GLN A 268 -27.07 -10.99 7.03
CA GLN A 268 -26.38 -9.83 6.52
C GLN A 268 -24.87 -9.98 6.75
N TRP A 269 -24.09 -10.08 5.68
CA TRP A 269 -22.65 -10.35 5.76
C TRP A 269 -21.84 -9.13 5.36
N THR A 270 -21.09 -8.56 6.32
CA THR A 270 -20.06 -7.57 5.95
C THR A 270 -18.83 -8.25 5.34
N GLY A 271 -18.02 -7.48 4.59
CA GLY A 271 -16.77 -7.99 4.01
C GLY A 271 -15.80 -8.53 5.06
N ARG A 272 -15.75 -7.92 6.26
CA ARG A 272 -14.94 -8.41 7.38
C ARG A 272 -15.46 -9.73 7.93
N GLU A 273 -16.77 -9.86 8.12
CA GLU A 273 -17.39 -11.08 8.64
C GLU A 273 -17.15 -12.26 7.71
N LEU A 274 -17.24 -12.01 6.40
CA LEU A 274 -16.98 -13.01 5.39
C LEU A 274 -15.53 -13.49 5.43
N LYS A 275 -14.57 -12.56 5.54
CA LYS A 275 -13.13 -12.88 5.70
C LYS A 275 -12.89 -13.73 6.95
N GLU A 276 -13.53 -13.40 8.07
CA GLU A 276 -13.41 -14.17 9.31
C GLU A 276 -14.03 -15.57 9.22
N MET A 277 -15.20 -15.70 8.59
CA MET A 277 -15.86 -16.99 8.39
C MET A 277 -15.00 -17.93 7.54
N VAL A 278 -14.37 -17.44 6.47
CA VAL A 278 -13.53 -18.28 5.60
C VAL A 278 -12.32 -18.84 6.37
N LYS A 279 -11.73 -18.10 7.32
CA LYS A 279 -10.57 -18.56 8.11
C LYS A 279 -10.83 -19.87 8.87
N ILE A 280 -12.06 -20.12 9.27
CA ILE A 280 -12.46 -21.29 10.07
C ILE A 280 -13.25 -22.32 9.28
N LEU A 281 -13.40 -22.12 7.95
CA LEU A 281 -14.16 -23.02 7.09
C LEU A 281 -13.53 -24.42 7.00
N LEU A 282 -12.21 -24.50 6.82
CA LEU A 282 -11.53 -25.76 6.53
C LEU A 282 -11.67 -26.79 7.68
N PRO A 283 -11.48 -26.43 8.96
CA PRO A 283 -11.82 -27.31 10.09
C PRO A 283 -13.30 -27.73 10.10
N ALA A 284 -14.22 -26.81 9.76
CA ALA A 284 -15.65 -27.09 9.76
C ALA A 284 -16.09 -28.08 8.68
N VAL A 285 -15.28 -28.34 7.66
CA VAL A 285 -15.58 -29.32 6.59
C VAL A 285 -14.67 -30.55 6.62
N ALA A 286 -13.78 -30.68 7.61
CA ALA A 286 -12.65 -31.61 7.58
C ALA A 286 -13.00 -33.11 7.45
N ASP A 287 -14.14 -33.55 7.97
CA ASP A 287 -14.65 -34.93 7.90
C ASP A 287 -15.68 -35.15 6.77
N SER A 288 -15.86 -34.17 5.89
CA SER A 288 -16.66 -34.29 4.68
C SER A 288 -15.96 -35.19 3.63
N ASN A 289 -16.54 -35.31 2.45
CA ASN A 289 -15.91 -35.99 1.33
C ASN A 289 -14.51 -35.40 1.06
N VAL A 290 -13.50 -36.26 0.92
CA VAL A 290 -12.10 -35.84 0.73
C VAL A 290 -11.92 -34.89 -0.46
N ARG A 291 -12.69 -35.05 -1.54
CA ARG A 291 -12.66 -34.15 -2.71
C ARG A 291 -13.27 -32.79 -2.38
N VAL A 292 -14.33 -32.73 -1.57
CA VAL A 292 -14.93 -31.47 -1.09
C VAL A 292 -13.92 -30.69 -0.25
N VAL A 293 -13.20 -31.37 0.66
CA VAL A 293 -12.15 -30.73 1.47
C VAL A 293 -11.00 -30.22 0.59
N ARG A 294 -10.57 -31.00 -0.41
CA ARG A 294 -9.52 -30.59 -1.36
C ARG A 294 -9.92 -29.35 -2.14
N VAL A 295 -11.15 -29.30 -2.66
CA VAL A 295 -11.65 -28.14 -3.39
C VAL A 295 -11.78 -26.91 -2.49
N ALA A 296 -12.33 -27.08 -1.27
CA ALA A 296 -12.44 -25.98 -0.33
C ALA A 296 -11.06 -25.40 0.01
N ARG A 297 -10.09 -26.28 0.27
CA ARG A 297 -8.69 -25.89 0.52
C ARG A 297 -8.09 -25.17 -0.69
N SER A 298 -8.23 -25.70 -1.90
CA SER A 298 -7.58 -25.11 -3.07
C SER A 298 -8.14 -23.72 -3.40
N LEU A 299 -9.44 -23.49 -3.24
CA LEU A 299 -10.02 -22.14 -3.36
C LEU A 299 -9.55 -21.19 -2.25
N MET A 300 -9.38 -21.69 -1.02
CA MET A 300 -8.79 -20.90 0.07
C MET A 300 -7.32 -20.55 -0.20
N ASP A 301 -6.52 -21.52 -0.66
CA ASP A 301 -5.10 -21.31 -1.00
C ASP A 301 -4.99 -20.24 -2.11
N PHE A 302 -5.79 -20.36 -3.18
CA PHE A 302 -5.89 -19.34 -4.23
C PHE A 302 -6.26 -17.97 -3.65
N MET A 303 -7.31 -17.91 -2.82
CA MET A 303 -7.76 -16.66 -2.20
C MET A 303 -6.65 -16.01 -1.37
N TYR A 304 -5.95 -16.78 -0.52
CA TYR A 304 -4.89 -16.23 0.31
C TYR A 304 -3.70 -15.74 -0.51
N LEU A 305 -3.29 -16.48 -1.53
CA LEU A 305 -2.23 -16.04 -2.47
C LEU A 305 -2.64 -14.74 -3.19
N ALA A 306 -3.87 -14.65 -3.68
CA ALA A 306 -4.37 -13.46 -4.37
C ALA A 306 -4.38 -12.20 -3.48
N HIS A 307 -4.36 -12.34 -2.15
CA HIS A 307 -4.28 -11.23 -1.19
C HIS A 307 -2.86 -10.78 -0.88
N TYR A 308 -1.83 -11.47 -1.36
CA TYR A 308 -0.46 -11.10 -1.07
C TYR A 308 -0.13 -9.74 -1.70
N SER A 309 0.54 -8.90 -0.90
CA SER A 309 0.99 -7.59 -1.36
C SER A 309 2.27 -7.65 -2.19
N LEU A 310 2.89 -8.83 -2.29
CA LEU A 310 4.06 -9.10 -3.11
C LEU A 310 3.97 -10.57 -3.50
N LEU A 311 4.09 -10.86 -4.79
CA LEU A 311 4.01 -12.21 -5.35
C LEU A 311 5.26 -12.43 -6.21
N THR A 312 5.86 -13.60 -6.03
CA THR A 312 6.94 -14.13 -6.88
C THR A 312 6.35 -15.05 -7.94
N ASP A 313 7.15 -15.45 -8.93
CA ASP A 313 6.71 -16.45 -9.92
C ASP A 313 6.34 -17.79 -9.27
N GLU A 314 7.06 -18.20 -8.20
CA GLU A 314 6.71 -19.39 -7.42
C GLU A 314 5.32 -19.27 -6.77
N ASP A 315 4.96 -18.07 -6.28
CA ASP A 315 3.62 -17.83 -5.72
C ASP A 315 2.54 -17.85 -6.81
N LEU A 316 2.86 -17.38 -8.03
CA LEU A 316 1.94 -17.44 -9.18
C LEU A 316 1.75 -18.87 -9.65
N ASP A 317 2.80 -19.68 -9.69
CA ASP A 317 2.72 -21.11 -10.00
C ASP A 317 1.86 -21.85 -8.95
N ALA A 318 2.04 -21.54 -7.67
CA ALA A 318 1.21 -22.08 -6.60
C ALA A 318 -0.26 -21.67 -6.74
N MET A 319 -0.52 -20.45 -7.23
CA MET A 319 -1.88 -19.96 -7.51
C MET A 319 -2.53 -20.72 -8.66
N GLU A 320 -1.79 -21.02 -9.72
CA GLU A 320 -2.26 -21.86 -10.83
C GLU A 320 -2.46 -23.32 -10.40
N ASP A 321 -1.59 -23.87 -9.56
CA ASP A 321 -1.75 -25.21 -8.97
C ASP A 321 -3.01 -25.33 -8.10
N ALA A 322 -3.34 -24.27 -7.36
CA ALA A 322 -4.57 -24.21 -6.59
C ALA A 322 -5.81 -24.24 -7.50
N LEU A 323 -5.78 -23.53 -8.64
CA LEU A 323 -6.85 -23.62 -9.65
C LEU A 323 -6.90 -24.99 -10.32
N ARG A 324 -5.76 -25.58 -10.69
CA ARG A 324 -5.68 -26.95 -11.24
C ARG A 324 -6.35 -27.95 -10.29
N THR A 325 -5.97 -27.91 -9.01
CA THR A 325 -6.55 -28.76 -7.96
C THR A 325 -8.05 -28.55 -7.80
N PHE A 326 -8.54 -27.31 -7.91
CA PHE A 326 -9.97 -27.02 -7.92
C PHE A 326 -10.65 -27.72 -9.11
N HIS A 327 -10.13 -27.53 -10.33
CA HIS A 327 -10.74 -28.07 -11.54
C HIS A 327 -10.71 -29.61 -11.62
N ASP A 328 -9.67 -30.25 -11.07
CA ASP A 328 -9.53 -31.72 -11.03
C ASP A 328 -10.52 -32.41 -10.08
N HIS A 329 -11.16 -31.65 -9.18
CA HIS A 329 -12.00 -32.21 -8.11
C HIS A 329 -13.39 -31.57 -7.99
N LYS A 330 -13.66 -30.45 -8.68
CA LYS A 330 -14.91 -29.67 -8.57
C LYS A 330 -16.18 -30.45 -8.95
N ASP A 331 -16.08 -31.44 -9.82
CA ASP A 331 -17.17 -32.30 -10.28
C ASP A 331 -17.86 -33.06 -9.12
N VAL A 332 -17.18 -33.23 -7.98
CA VAL A 332 -17.80 -33.74 -6.74
C VAL A 332 -19.04 -32.92 -6.33
N PHE A 333 -19.07 -31.62 -6.59
CA PHE A 333 -20.22 -30.78 -6.23
C PHE A 333 -21.42 -30.98 -7.17
N GLU A 334 -21.17 -31.40 -8.41
CA GLU A 334 -22.22 -31.81 -9.36
C GLU A 334 -22.72 -33.21 -9.03
N GLU A 335 -21.81 -34.15 -8.71
CA GLU A 335 -22.16 -35.51 -8.24
C GLU A 335 -23.04 -35.48 -6.98
N LEU A 336 -22.77 -34.55 -6.06
CA LEU A 336 -23.53 -34.35 -4.82
C LEU A 336 -24.75 -33.43 -5.01
N GLY A 337 -25.05 -32.98 -6.23
CA GLY A 337 -26.26 -32.21 -6.56
C GLY A 337 -26.31 -30.80 -5.96
N THR A 338 -25.16 -30.19 -5.67
CA THR A 338 -25.08 -28.88 -5.00
C THR A 338 -24.94 -27.69 -5.95
N VAL A 339 -24.53 -27.95 -7.20
CA VAL A 339 -24.44 -26.91 -8.24
C VAL A 339 -25.85 -26.67 -8.80
N ALA A 340 -26.46 -25.55 -8.40
CA ALA A 340 -27.87 -25.24 -8.69
C ALA A 340 -28.13 -24.68 -10.11
N THR A 341 -27.10 -24.55 -10.95
CA THR A 341 -27.20 -23.96 -12.28
C THR A 341 -27.52 -25.01 -13.35
N ASP A 342 -28.42 -24.68 -14.27
CA ASP A 342 -28.75 -25.49 -15.46
C ASP A 342 -27.52 -25.74 -16.37
N LYS A 343 -26.52 -24.85 -16.29
CA LYS A 343 -25.26 -24.91 -17.04
C LYS A 343 -24.08 -25.43 -16.23
N GLY A 344 -24.31 -25.99 -15.05
CA GLY A 344 -23.23 -26.42 -14.14
C GLY A 344 -22.23 -25.29 -13.87
N PHE A 345 -20.95 -25.63 -13.76
CA PHE A 345 -19.88 -24.63 -13.55
C PHE A 345 -19.76 -23.57 -14.65
N HIS A 346 -20.15 -23.86 -15.90
CA HIS A 346 -20.08 -22.88 -16.99
C HIS A 346 -21.03 -21.69 -16.77
N GLY A 347 -22.09 -21.90 -15.97
CA GLY A 347 -23.01 -20.87 -15.52
C GLY A 347 -22.43 -19.85 -14.55
N ILE A 348 -21.19 -20.03 -14.06
CA ILE A 348 -20.61 -19.22 -12.99
C ILE A 348 -19.47 -18.33 -13.53
N PRO A 349 -19.73 -17.05 -13.85
CA PRO A 349 -18.70 -16.15 -14.41
C PRO A 349 -17.50 -15.95 -13.48
N LYS A 350 -17.74 -15.87 -12.18
CA LYS A 350 -16.72 -15.51 -11.18
C LYS A 350 -15.61 -16.57 -11.07
N ILE A 351 -15.94 -17.86 -11.23
CA ILE A 351 -14.97 -18.97 -11.27
C ILE A 351 -14.07 -18.88 -12.51
N HIS A 352 -14.58 -18.36 -13.61
CA HIS A 352 -13.75 -18.10 -14.77
C HIS A 352 -12.90 -16.86 -14.61
N MET A 353 -13.42 -15.79 -13.99
CA MET A 353 -12.62 -14.57 -13.81
C MET A 353 -11.36 -14.81 -12.99
N ILE A 354 -11.40 -15.73 -12.01
CA ILE A 354 -10.21 -16.08 -11.23
C ILE A 354 -9.11 -16.77 -12.06
N SER A 355 -9.41 -17.36 -13.22
CA SER A 355 -8.39 -17.92 -14.12
C SER A 355 -7.52 -16.86 -14.79
N HIS A 356 -7.94 -15.59 -14.81
CA HIS A 356 -7.17 -14.50 -15.40
C HIS A 356 -6.21 -13.83 -14.40
N TYR A 357 -6.23 -14.23 -13.12
CA TYR A 357 -5.52 -13.49 -12.08
C TYR A 357 -4.02 -13.50 -12.28
N THR A 358 -3.39 -14.64 -12.58
CA THR A 358 -1.93 -14.68 -12.76
C THR A 358 -1.48 -13.85 -13.96
N HIS A 359 -2.21 -13.92 -15.08
CA HIS A 359 -1.98 -13.04 -16.23
C HIS A 359 -2.10 -11.56 -15.85
N LEU A 360 -3.19 -11.16 -15.20
CA LEU A 360 -3.43 -9.76 -14.82
C LEU A 360 -2.47 -9.26 -13.74
N ILE A 361 -1.98 -10.13 -12.87
CA ILE A 361 -0.97 -9.79 -11.85
C ILE A 361 0.38 -9.51 -12.51
N ARG A 362 0.77 -10.28 -13.53
CA ARG A 362 1.99 -9.99 -14.32
C ARG A 362 1.86 -8.66 -15.05
N GLN A 363 0.69 -8.41 -15.65
CA GLN A 363 0.43 -7.19 -16.42
C GLN A 363 0.31 -5.93 -15.56
N LEU A 364 -0.45 -5.96 -14.45
CA LEU A 364 -0.80 -4.75 -13.69
C LEU A 364 -0.14 -4.72 -12.29
N GLY A 365 0.33 -5.85 -11.79
CA GLY A 365 0.79 -6.05 -10.42
C GLY A 365 -0.30 -6.62 -9.52
N THR A 366 0.03 -6.80 -8.24
CA THR A 366 -0.83 -7.51 -7.26
C THR A 366 -2.22 -6.87 -7.08
N PRO A 367 -3.27 -7.67 -6.81
CA PRO A 367 -4.67 -7.20 -6.85
C PRO A 367 -5.01 -6.16 -5.76
N ASP A 368 -4.26 -6.15 -4.66
CA ASP A 368 -4.43 -5.16 -3.59
C ASP A 368 -4.24 -3.71 -4.06
N GLY A 369 -3.60 -3.49 -5.22
CA GLY A 369 -3.44 -2.18 -5.85
C GLY A 369 -4.65 -1.66 -6.64
N TYR A 370 -5.68 -2.48 -6.88
CA TYR A 370 -6.81 -2.17 -7.77
C TYR A 370 -8.18 -2.66 -7.22
N ASN A 371 -8.29 -2.83 -5.90
CA ASN A 371 -9.49 -3.41 -5.28
C ASN A 371 -10.66 -2.42 -5.24
N THR A 372 -11.88 -2.90 -5.55
CA THR A 372 -13.15 -2.14 -5.51
C THR A 372 -13.54 -1.70 -4.11
N GLU A 373 -13.01 -2.33 -3.04
CA GLU A 373 -13.11 -1.83 -1.66
C GLU A 373 -12.68 -0.34 -1.56
N THR A 374 -11.76 0.10 -2.42
CA THR A 374 -11.35 1.52 -2.45
C THR A 374 -12.47 2.40 -2.99
N SER A 375 -13.12 2.02 -4.09
CA SER A 375 -14.20 2.82 -4.68
C SER A 375 -15.46 2.84 -3.81
N GLU A 376 -15.80 1.71 -3.16
CA GLU A 376 -16.90 1.67 -2.19
C GLU A 376 -16.66 2.67 -1.05
N ARG A 377 -15.44 2.71 -0.50
CA ARG A 377 -15.09 3.70 0.54
C ARG A 377 -15.16 5.14 0.01
N LEU A 378 -14.75 5.38 -1.23
CA LEU A 378 -14.82 6.70 -1.86
C LEU A 378 -16.28 7.16 -2.04
N HIS A 379 -17.27 6.26 -2.16
CA HIS A 379 -18.68 6.65 -2.23
C HIS A 379 -19.15 7.39 -0.98
N ILE A 380 -18.60 7.07 0.19
CA ILE A 380 -18.94 7.76 1.44
C ILE A 380 -18.57 9.24 1.33
N ASP A 381 -17.29 9.50 1.06
CA ASP A 381 -16.72 10.86 1.07
C ASP A 381 -17.20 11.67 -0.14
N PHE A 382 -17.24 11.06 -1.32
CA PHE A 382 -17.49 11.74 -2.58
C PHE A 382 -18.91 11.59 -3.13
N ALA A 383 -19.83 10.87 -2.48
CA ALA A 383 -21.22 10.82 -2.91
C ALA A 383 -22.19 11.00 -1.76
N LYS A 384 -22.14 10.13 -0.74
CA LYS A 384 -23.08 10.11 0.39
C LYS A 384 -22.97 11.41 1.21
N MET A 385 -21.77 11.84 1.59
CA MET A 385 -21.57 13.10 2.34
C MET A 385 -22.01 14.34 1.58
N GLY A 386 -21.59 14.48 0.31
CA GLY A 386 -22.02 15.59 -0.54
C GLY A 386 -23.54 15.64 -0.73
N TYR A 387 -24.17 14.47 -0.85
CA TYR A 387 -25.63 14.40 -0.94
C TYR A 387 -26.28 14.80 0.38
N ARG A 388 -25.78 14.31 1.53
CA ARG A 388 -26.22 14.70 2.89
C ARG A 388 -26.18 16.23 3.09
N ALA A 389 -25.12 16.88 2.64
CA ALA A 389 -24.95 18.33 2.72
C ALA A 389 -25.80 19.15 1.71
N SER A 390 -26.48 18.50 0.76
CA SER A 390 -27.30 19.19 -0.26
C SER A 390 -28.74 19.38 0.19
N ASN A 391 -29.46 20.28 -0.48
CA ASN A 391 -30.91 20.47 -0.29
C ASN A 391 -31.76 19.36 -0.93
N LYS A 392 -31.15 18.30 -1.47
CA LYS A 392 -31.78 17.13 -2.12
C LYS A 392 -32.51 17.41 -3.44
N VAL A 393 -32.55 18.66 -3.92
CA VAL A 393 -33.16 19.07 -5.18
C VAL A 393 -32.06 19.34 -6.21
N ASN A 394 -32.03 18.57 -7.31
CA ASN A 394 -30.94 18.63 -8.30
C ASN A 394 -29.55 18.58 -7.64
N ALA A 395 -29.39 17.61 -6.72
CA ALA A 395 -28.29 17.56 -5.75
C ALA A 395 -26.90 17.41 -6.39
N THR A 396 -26.76 16.80 -7.56
CA THR A 396 -25.46 16.51 -8.19
C THR A 396 -24.56 17.75 -8.33
N LYS A 397 -25.12 18.90 -8.73
CA LYS A 397 -24.35 20.16 -8.82
C LYS A 397 -23.89 20.64 -7.44
N GLN A 398 -24.73 20.48 -6.43
CA GLN A 398 -24.38 20.84 -5.05
C GLN A 398 -23.32 19.91 -4.47
N MET A 399 -23.41 18.60 -4.76
CA MET A 399 -22.42 17.58 -4.39
C MET A 399 -21.06 17.91 -4.99
N ALA A 400 -21.01 18.24 -6.28
CA ALA A 400 -19.76 18.63 -6.95
C ALA A 400 -19.14 19.91 -6.34
N ILE A 401 -19.95 20.94 -6.07
CA ILE A 401 -19.48 22.17 -5.41
C ILE A 401 -18.96 21.88 -3.99
N TYR A 402 -19.64 21.01 -3.25
CA TYR A 402 -19.23 20.61 -1.91
C TYR A 402 -17.84 19.95 -1.94
N ILE A 403 -17.61 19.02 -2.85
CA ILE A 403 -16.32 18.33 -3.02
C ILE A 403 -15.23 19.30 -3.45
N GLN A 404 -15.49 20.15 -4.45
CA GLN A 404 -14.54 21.18 -4.90
C GLN A 404 -14.09 22.10 -3.74
N ARG A 405 -15.02 22.47 -2.84
CA ARG A 405 -14.68 23.26 -1.65
C ARG A 405 -13.79 22.48 -0.68
N LEU A 406 -14.09 21.21 -0.42
CA LEU A 406 -13.27 20.36 0.45
C LEU A 406 -11.87 20.10 -0.11
N GLU A 407 -11.74 19.98 -1.43
CA GLU A 407 -10.45 19.87 -2.11
C GLU A 407 -9.69 21.18 -2.03
N ALA A 408 -10.32 22.32 -2.32
CA ALA A 408 -9.70 23.64 -2.20
C ALA A 408 -9.21 23.93 -0.76
N ILE A 409 -10.01 23.60 0.25
CA ILE A 409 -9.63 23.74 1.66
C ILE A 409 -8.41 22.87 1.97
N ALA A 410 -8.38 21.63 1.51
CA ALA A 410 -7.25 20.75 1.78
C ALA A 410 -5.98 21.15 1.02
N MET A 411 -6.10 21.57 -0.24
CA MET A 411 -4.98 22.14 -1.00
C MET A 411 -4.43 23.38 -0.30
N HIS A 412 -5.31 24.27 0.18
CA HIS A 412 -4.88 25.44 0.93
C HIS A 412 -4.26 25.07 2.28
N ALA A 413 -4.80 24.09 3.01
CA ALA A 413 -4.21 23.60 4.26
C ALA A 413 -2.81 23.00 4.03
N ALA A 414 -2.64 22.23 2.95
CA ALA A 414 -1.33 21.70 2.54
C ALA A 414 -0.36 22.83 2.16
N HIS A 415 -0.84 23.86 1.45
CA HIS A 415 -0.06 25.05 1.14
C HIS A 415 0.36 25.81 2.40
N LEU A 416 -0.55 26.05 3.35
CA LEU A 416 -0.26 26.72 4.62
C LEU A 416 0.76 25.93 5.46
N ALA A 417 0.64 24.60 5.47
CA ALA A 417 1.63 23.73 6.11
C ALA A 417 3.01 23.82 5.43
N ALA A 418 3.05 23.93 4.10
CA ALA A 418 4.29 24.05 3.33
C ALA A 418 4.97 25.43 3.47
N VAL A 419 4.21 26.53 3.60
CA VAL A 419 4.73 27.90 3.69
C VAL A 419 5.11 28.31 5.12
N GLY A 420 4.89 27.45 6.12
CA GLY A 420 5.41 27.67 7.48
C GLY A 420 4.78 28.84 8.23
N SER A 421 3.54 29.24 7.92
CA SER A 421 2.82 30.17 8.79
C SER A 421 2.58 29.49 10.15
N PRO A 422 2.99 30.09 11.28
CA PRO A 422 2.54 29.66 12.59
C PRO A 422 1.08 30.11 12.73
N VAL A 423 0.18 29.40 12.07
CA VAL A 423 -1.23 29.46 12.42
C VAL A 423 -1.27 28.93 13.84
N ARG A 424 -1.49 29.84 14.81
CA ARG A 424 -1.78 29.51 16.20
C ARG A 424 -2.72 28.32 16.19
N HIS A 425 -2.22 27.18 16.69
CA HIS A 425 -2.93 25.92 16.68
C HIS A 425 -4.39 26.10 17.12
N ARG A 426 -5.31 26.00 16.16
CA ARG A 426 -6.50 25.20 16.38
C ARG A 426 -6.25 23.88 15.69
N ASN A 427 -6.31 22.82 16.48
CA ASN A 427 -6.06 21.46 16.04
C ASN A 427 -7.07 21.12 14.93
N PRO A 428 -6.65 20.78 13.69
CA PRO A 428 -7.57 20.42 12.61
C PRO A 428 -8.47 19.25 13.00
N SER A 429 -7.99 18.34 13.85
CA SER A 429 -8.77 17.25 14.43
C SER A 429 -9.88 17.74 15.36
N GLN A 430 -9.68 18.85 16.09
CA GLN A 430 -10.74 19.46 16.90
C GLN A 430 -11.79 20.18 16.06
N LEU A 431 -11.42 20.85 14.97
CA LEU A 431 -12.42 21.52 14.11
C LEU A 431 -13.27 20.49 13.35
N VAL A 432 -12.67 19.35 12.98
CA VAL A 432 -13.37 18.22 12.36
C VAL A 432 -14.22 17.47 13.40
N GLN A 433 -13.74 17.30 14.64
CA GLN A 433 -14.54 16.71 15.74
C GLN A 433 -15.65 17.63 16.26
N GLU A 434 -15.46 18.95 16.31
CA GLU A 434 -16.51 19.91 16.69
C GLU A 434 -17.59 20.06 15.61
N LEU A 435 -17.25 19.85 14.33
CA LEU A 435 -18.23 19.79 13.23
C LEU A 435 -18.89 18.41 13.11
N ALA A 436 -18.23 17.34 13.53
CA ALA A 436 -18.79 15.98 13.55
C ALA A 436 -19.67 15.74 14.79
N GLY A 437 -19.26 16.23 15.96
CA GLY A 437 -19.91 15.95 17.26
C GLY A 437 -21.21 16.71 17.53
N VAL A 438 -21.71 17.53 16.59
CA VAL A 438 -23.03 18.19 16.70
C VAL A 438 -24.15 17.32 16.10
N PHE A 439 -23.82 16.19 15.46
CA PHE A 439 -24.78 15.39 14.69
C PHE A 439 -24.84 13.90 15.07
N ASP A 440 -24.32 13.51 16.24
CA ASP A 440 -24.19 12.11 16.67
C ASP A 440 -25.26 11.64 17.68
N GLU A 441 -26.49 12.11 17.55
CA GLU A 441 -27.63 11.46 18.21
C GLU A 441 -28.62 10.95 17.14
N GLU A 442 -28.82 9.63 17.15
CA GLU A 442 -29.71 8.80 16.32
C GLU A 442 -29.14 8.24 15.00
N ILE A 443 -28.18 7.31 15.14
CA ILE A 443 -27.88 6.27 14.13
C ILE A 443 -28.43 4.95 14.67
N ASP A 444 -29.66 4.60 14.29
CA ASP A 444 -30.16 3.22 14.35
C ASP A 444 -29.93 2.58 12.97
N ASN A 445 -29.04 1.58 12.95
CA ASN A 445 -28.55 0.86 11.77
C ASN A 445 -29.35 -0.44 11.57
N GLU A 446 -30.27 -0.47 10.59
CA GLU A 446 -30.93 -1.70 10.14
C GLU A 446 -31.08 -1.71 8.60
N ASP A 447 -30.13 -2.37 7.91
CA ASP A 447 -30.29 -3.18 6.68
C ASP A 447 -29.68 -2.73 5.32
N GLU A 448 -28.83 -3.66 4.82
CA GLU A 448 -27.90 -3.80 3.67
C GLU A 448 -28.31 -3.32 2.26
N ASP A 449 -27.40 -3.02 1.32
CA ASP A 449 -26.01 -3.49 1.11
C ASP A 449 -24.96 -2.36 1.11
N GLU A 450 -23.78 -2.69 1.65
CA GLU A 450 -22.46 -2.05 1.45
C GLU A 450 -22.07 -0.79 2.29
N GLU A 451 -21.14 -1.09 3.20
CA GLU A 451 -20.13 -0.26 3.84
C GLU A 451 -20.61 0.80 4.85
N GLU A 452 -20.79 0.33 6.08
CA GLU A 452 -20.26 0.99 7.27
C GLU A 452 -19.26 0.04 7.95
N ASP A 453 -17.96 0.27 7.73
CA ASP A 453 -16.94 -0.08 8.71
C ASP A 453 -16.30 1.24 9.15
N ASP A 454 -16.69 1.60 10.37
CA ASP A 454 -16.01 2.51 11.26
C ASP A 454 -14.55 2.06 11.42
N TRP A 455 -13.64 2.94 11.00
CA TRP A 455 -12.20 2.71 11.01
C TRP A 455 -11.62 3.12 12.36
N ASP A 456 -11.76 2.24 13.35
CA ASP A 456 -10.92 2.30 14.53
C ASP A 456 -10.13 1.01 14.76
N ALA A 457 -8.88 1.20 15.17
CA ALA A 457 -7.87 0.22 15.56
C ALA A 457 -7.14 -0.51 14.43
N TRP A 458 -6.11 0.12 13.85
CA TRP A 458 -4.72 -0.39 13.83
C TRP A 458 -3.72 0.77 13.62
N PHE A 459 -3.67 1.69 14.58
CA PHE A 459 -2.40 2.32 14.97
C PHE A 459 -2.23 2.09 16.48
N TYR A 460 -0.96 1.97 16.88
CA TYR A 460 -0.45 1.61 18.18
C TYR A 460 -1.22 2.23 19.36
N GLU A 461 -1.20 1.55 20.51
CA GLU A 461 -1.48 2.11 21.84
C GLU A 461 -0.99 3.57 21.92
N ASP A 462 -1.91 4.52 21.83
CA ASP A 462 -1.63 5.92 22.15
C ASP A 462 -1.38 5.98 23.65
N GLU A 463 -0.13 6.20 24.02
CA GLU A 463 0.19 6.82 25.29
C GLU A 463 -0.55 8.17 25.35
N ASP A 464 -1.29 8.37 26.44
CA ASP A 464 -2.06 9.56 26.78
C ASP A 464 -1.31 10.88 26.45
N PRO A 465 -1.82 11.73 25.53
CA PRO A 465 -1.22 13.01 25.16
C PRO A 465 -1.19 14.06 26.27
N GLU A 466 -2.00 13.92 27.34
CA GLU A 466 -1.96 14.86 28.47
C GLU A 466 -0.76 14.62 29.39
N GLU A 467 -0.08 13.47 29.30
CA GLU A 467 1.21 13.24 30.00
C GLU A 467 2.41 13.94 29.32
N ILE A 468 2.27 14.43 28.09
CA ILE A 468 3.36 15.10 27.35
C ILE A 468 3.44 16.60 27.67
N LYS A 469 2.36 17.24 28.13
CA LYS A 469 2.41 18.65 28.56
C LYS A 469 3.06 18.84 29.94
N GLN A 470 3.19 17.78 30.74
CA GLN A 470 3.85 17.85 32.07
C GLN A 470 5.19 17.12 32.15
N THR A 471 5.59 16.39 31.12
CA THR A 471 6.94 15.81 31.10
C THR A 471 7.92 16.84 30.61
N GLY A 472 8.62 17.44 31.56
CA GLY A 472 9.78 18.22 31.18
C GLY A 472 10.72 17.34 30.34
N ILE A 473 11.07 17.82 29.14
CA ILE A 473 12.06 17.23 28.25
C ILE A 473 13.32 18.09 28.32
N ILE A 474 14.51 17.49 28.16
CA ILE A 474 15.78 18.22 28.07
C ILE A 474 16.21 18.18 26.60
N VAL A 475 16.44 19.36 26.02
CA VAL A 475 17.11 19.53 24.71
C VAL A 475 18.60 19.68 24.99
N LEU A 476 19.44 18.92 24.28
CA LEU A 476 20.89 18.95 24.48
C LEU A 476 21.49 20.28 23.97
N PRO A 477 22.52 20.86 24.60
CA PRO A 477 23.02 22.21 24.28
C PRO A 477 23.76 22.25 22.93
N GLY A 478 23.55 23.31 22.13
CA GLY A 478 24.34 23.59 20.91
C GLY A 478 23.54 23.91 19.64
N GLN A 479 22.21 23.99 19.69
CA GLN A 479 21.40 24.35 18.52
C GLN A 479 20.36 25.41 18.88
N GLU A 480 20.49 26.59 18.29
CA GLU A 480 19.48 27.66 18.33
C GLU A 480 18.29 27.23 17.47
N LEU A 481 17.14 26.98 18.12
CA LEU A 481 15.86 26.90 17.45
C LEU A 481 15.35 28.33 17.28
N PHE A 482 15.16 28.73 16.02
CA PHE A 482 14.57 30.00 15.57
C PHE A 482 15.50 31.21 15.60
N SER A 483 16.25 31.41 14.51
CA SER A 483 16.79 32.71 14.13
C SER A 483 17.27 32.68 12.68
N GLN A 484 16.40 33.08 11.75
CA GLN A 484 16.69 33.90 10.57
C GLN A 484 15.42 33.95 9.70
N GLU A 485 14.77 35.11 9.70
CA GLU A 485 13.72 35.44 8.72
C GLU A 485 14.34 35.41 7.31
N TRP A 486 13.94 34.41 6.53
CA TRP A 486 14.20 34.39 5.09
C TRP A 486 12.96 34.92 4.37
N ASP A 487 13.06 36.13 3.85
CA ASP A 487 12.06 36.74 2.98
C ASP A 487 12.10 36.06 1.59
N MET A 488 11.32 35.00 1.43
CA MET A 488 11.19 34.24 0.18
C MET A 488 10.52 35.03 -0.95
N THR A 489 9.94 36.20 -0.67
CA THR A 489 9.18 36.96 -1.69
C THR A 489 10.09 37.60 -2.73
N LYS A 490 11.37 37.86 -2.39
CA LYS A 490 12.31 38.56 -3.26
C LYS A 490 13.13 37.64 -4.17
N ALA A 491 13.25 36.35 -3.84
CA ALA A 491 13.99 35.37 -4.66
C ALA A 491 13.15 34.73 -5.78
N TYR A 492 11.82 34.84 -5.72
CA TYR A 492 10.93 34.17 -6.66
C TYR A 492 10.74 34.91 -8.00
N TYR A 493 11.18 36.18 -8.11
CA TYR A 493 10.91 37.00 -9.31
C TYR A 493 12.08 37.77 -9.93
N GLU A 494 13.26 37.89 -9.30
CA GLU A 494 14.41 38.58 -9.90
C GLU A 494 15.73 37.88 -9.55
N GLY A 495 16.11 36.88 -10.35
CA GLY A 495 17.35 36.13 -10.13
C GLY A 495 17.81 35.28 -11.31
N ALA A 496 17.42 35.65 -12.53
CA ALA A 496 18.03 35.10 -13.74
C ALA A 496 19.11 36.07 -14.21
N ASN A 497 20.33 35.91 -13.70
CA ASN A 497 21.57 36.34 -14.37
C ASN A 497 22.77 35.62 -13.73
N GLY A 498 23.47 34.82 -14.54
CA GLY A 498 24.90 34.54 -14.35
C GLY A 498 25.29 33.25 -13.64
N GLU A 499 25.70 32.26 -14.44
CA GLU A 499 26.95 31.46 -14.30
C GLU A 499 27.36 30.92 -12.93
N GLN A 500 27.19 29.60 -12.71
CA GLN A 500 28.24 28.57 -12.52
C GLN A 500 27.66 27.33 -11.82
N LEU A 501 27.78 26.18 -12.48
CA LEU A 501 27.58 24.86 -11.87
C LEU A 501 28.67 24.62 -10.81
N GLY A 502 28.28 24.44 -9.54
CA GLY A 502 29.19 24.04 -8.46
C GLY A 502 28.43 23.46 -7.27
N THR A 503 28.55 22.14 -7.09
CA THR A 503 28.23 21.32 -5.88
C THR A 503 26.90 21.60 -5.16
N LYS A 504 25.88 20.77 -5.43
CA LYS A 504 24.67 20.68 -4.59
C LYS A 504 25.02 20.05 -3.23
N ASP A 505 24.85 20.77 -2.14
CA ASP A 505 24.90 20.23 -0.79
C ASP A 505 23.85 19.11 -0.62
N LEU A 506 24.30 17.89 -0.27
CA LEU A 506 23.39 16.79 0.03
C LEU A 506 22.80 16.95 1.45
N TYR A 507 21.47 16.86 1.56
CA TYR A 507 20.80 16.81 2.86
C TYR A 507 21.01 15.43 3.52
N HIS A 508 21.55 15.46 4.74
CA HIS A 508 21.68 14.28 5.59
C HIS A 508 20.74 14.39 6.80
N PRO A 509 19.92 13.37 7.10
CA PRO A 509 19.10 13.38 8.31
C PRO A 509 19.98 13.54 9.55
N ASN A 510 19.71 14.58 10.33
CA ASN A 510 20.36 14.82 11.63
C ASN A 510 19.28 15.07 12.69
N PRO A 511 18.62 14.00 13.18
CA PRO A 511 17.50 14.16 14.09
C PRO A 511 17.93 14.72 15.45
N VAL A 512 17.07 15.56 16.03
CA VAL A 512 17.25 16.03 17.41
C VAL A 512 16.94 14.88 18.35
N GLN A 513 17.90 14.54 19.21
CA GLN A 513 17.78 13.42 20.13
C GLN A 513 17.11 13.89 21.43
N LEU A 514 16.04 13.20 21.83
CA LEU A 514 15.23 13.54 22.99
C LEU A 514 15.11 12.34 23.93
N THR A 515 15.32 12.57 25.22
CA THR A 515 15.11 11.60 26.29
C THR A 515 14.19 12.20 27.36
N ALA A 516 13.44 11.35 28.07
CA ALA A 516 12.62 11.80 29.20
C ALA A 516 13.51 12.41 30.31
N LYS A 517 13.05 13.47 31.00
CA LYS A 517 13.80 14.02 32.16
C LYS A 517 14.08 12.99 33.23
N THR A 518 13.14 12.08 33.46
CA THR A 518 13.26 11.04 34.48
C THR A 518 13.73 9.73 33.85
N PRO A 519 14.82 9.11 34.37
CA PRO A 519 15.26 7.79 33.90
C PRO A 519 14.24 6.70 34.23
N THR A 520 14.16 5.71 33.35
CA THR A 520 13.25 4.56 33.51
C THR A 520 13.64 3.70 34.71
N ASN A 521 14.93 3.43 34.87
CA ASN A 521 15.46 2.79 36.07
C ASN A 521 16.58 3.65 36.64
N LYS A 522 16.50 3.94 37.94
CA LYS A 522 17.51 4.70 38.67
C LYS A 522 18.53 3.77 39.26
N ALA A 523 19.81 4.16 39.16
CA ALA A 523 20.90 3.55 39.89
C ALA A 523 21.12 2.03 39.65
N VAL A 524 20.98 1.60 38.40
CA VAL A 524 21.22 0.21 37.92
C VAL A 524 22.72 -0.08 37.93
N THR A 525 23.13 -1.22 38.45
CA THR A 525 24.55 -1.59 38.49
C THR A 525 25.06 -2.01 37.10
N ALA A 526 26.37 -1.85 36.85
CA ALA A 526 26.97 -2.34 35.61
C ALA A 526 26.80 -3.86 35.44
N GLU A 527 26.84 -4.63 36.53
CA GLU A 527 26.56 -6.07 36.52
C GLU A 527 25.14 -6.38 36.02
N GLU A 528 24.14 -5.68 36.56
CA GLU A 528 22.74 -5.82 36.13
C GLU A 528 22.55 -5.42 34.66
N ILE A 529 23.24 -4.38 34.19
CA ILE A 529 23.20 -3.97 32.78
C ILE A 529 23.74 -5.08 31.88
N THR A 530 24.88 -5.66 32.22
CA THR A 530 25.47 -6.76 31.43
C THR A 530 24.56 -7.99 31.41
N GLN A 531 23.97 -8.36 32.55
CA GLN A 531 23.11 -9.55 32.64
C GLN A 531 21.74 -9.36 31.98
N THR A 532 21.10 -8.20 32.14
CA THR A 532 19.71 -7.99 31.71
C THR A 532 19.58 -7.38 30.32
N HIS A 533 20.51 -6.51 29.91
CA HIS A 533 20.54 -5.92 28.58
C HIS A 533 21.40 -6.72 27.58
N GLY A 534 22.16 -7.72 28.06
CA GLY A 534 23.10 -8.48 27.23
C GLY A 534 24.29 -7.64 26.76
N ALA A 535 24.58 -6.53 27.46
CA ALA A 535 25.66 -5.61 27.14
C ALA A 535 26.98 -6.09 27.77
N THR A 536 27.57 -7.14 27.20
CA THR A 536 28.76 -7.83 27.75
C THR A 536 30.04 -6.99 27.71
N GLN A 537 30.12 -6.01 26.82
CA GLN A 537 31.27 -5.10 26.69
C GLN A 537 30.98 -3.69 27.25
N PHE A 538 29.94 -3.55 28.07
CA PHE A 538 29.53 -2.25 28.61
C PHE A 538 30.64 -1.57 29.42
N VAL A 539 31.22 -2.25 30.42
CA VAL A 539 32.25 -1.68 31.29
C VAL A 539 33.51 -1.28 30.51
N PRO A 540 34.12 -2.16 29.68
CA PRO A 540 35.28 -1.79 28.86
C PRO A 540 34.99 -0.64 27.89
N ALA A 541 33.78 -0.56 27.34
CA ALA A 541 33.40 0.53 26.44
C ALA A 541 33.29 1.88 27.16
N VAL A 542 32.76 1.90 28.39
CA VAL A 542 32.70 3.11 29.22
C VAL A 542 34.11 3.57 29.61
N GLU A 543 34.99 2.66 30.03
CA GLU A 543 36.39 3.00 30.36
C GLU A 543 37.13 3.59 29.15
N ARG A 544 36.94 3.00 27.96
CA ARG A 544 37.49 3.52 26.70
C ARG A 544 36.93 4.90 26.35
N TYR A 545 35.62 5.11 26.51
CA TYR A 545 34.99 6.40 26.29
C TYR A 545 35.58 7.48 27.23
N LEU A 546 35.74 7.17 28.52
CA LEU A 546 36.33 8.10 29.50
C LEU A 546 37.78 8.44 29.14
N CYS A 547 38.58 7.44 28.78
CA CYS A 547 39.97 7.63 28.36
C CYS A 547 40.11 8.51 27.10
N ASN A 548 39.21 8.33 26.13
CA ASN A 548 39.26 9.08 24.86
C ASN A 548 38.80 10.53 25.00
N ASN A 549 37.85 10.81 25.91
CA ASN A 549 37.30 12.16 26.09
C ASN A 549 38.06 12.99 27.13
N ASP A 550 38.69 12.35 28.12
CA ASP A 550 39.52 13.02 29.13
C ASP A 550 40.76 12.18 29.47
N PRO A 551 41.96 12.56 28.96
CA PRO A 551 43.21 11.85 29.24
C PRO A 551 43.55 11.74 30.74
N THR A 552 42.96 12.57 31.60
CA THR A 552 43.16 12.51 33.06
C THR A 552 42.40 11.37 33.74
N LEU A 553 41.40 10.79 33.07
CA LEU A 553 40.59 9.66 33.55
C LEU A 553 41.13 8.29 33.11
N ARG A 554 42.31 8.25 32.48
CA ARG A 554 42.95 7.03 31.94
C ARG A 554 43.18 5.91 32.96
N ASN A 555 43.21 6.24 34.26
CA ASN A 555 43.42 5.29 35.37
C ASN A 555 42.16 5.03 36.22
N VAL A 556 40.99 5.51 35.79
CA VAL A 556 39.73 5.29 36.52
C VAL A 556 39.12 3.96 36.09
N SER A 557 39.04 3.00 37.00
CA SER A 557 38.38 1.72 36.74
C SER A 557 36.90 1.77 37.11
N VAL A 558 36.04 1.41 36.17
CA VAL A 558 34.59 1.34 36.35
C VAL A 558 34.25 -0.03 36.94
N SER A 559 34.20 -0.12 38.27
CA SER A 559 33.73 -1.33 38.95
C SER A 559 32.27 -1.66 38.60
N ASP A 560 31.94 -2.95 38.55
CA ASP A 560 30.59 -3.52 38.36
C ASP A 560 29.52 -2.95 39.32
N ARG A 561 29.94 -2.40 40.46
CA ARG A 561 29.06 -1.79 41.46
C ARG A 561 28.69 -0.33 41.18
N HIS A 562 29.31 0.29 40.17
CA HIS A 562 28.92 1.64 39.75
C HIS A 562 27.48 1.65 39.25
N ARG A 563 26.75 2.71 39.61
CA ARG A 563 25.32 2.81 39.39
C ARG A 563 25.01 3.85 38.31
N PHE A 564 24.26 3.42 37.31
CA PHE A 564 23.91 4.21 36.15
C PHE A 564 22.39 4.44 36.11
N ASN A 565 22.00 5.64 35.70
CA ASN A 565 20.60 5.89 35.35
C ASN A 565 20.37 5.40 33.93
N THR A 566 19.31 4.65 33.68
CA THR A 566 19.04 4.05 32.36
C THR A 566 17.64 4.40 31.85
N TRP A 567 17.54 4.54 30.53
CA TRP A 567 16.30 4.80 29.81
C TRP A 567 15.93 3.62 28.92
N SER A 568 14.66 3.27 28.90
CA SER A 568 14.12 2.23 28.01
C SER A 568 13.93 2.68 26.57
N ARG A 569 13.93 4.00 26.34
CA ARG A 569 13.65 4.61 25.04
C ARG A 569 14.32 5.97 24.88
N ALA A 570 14.75 6.26 23.66
CA ALA A 570 15.09 7.60 23.17
C ALA A 570 14.17 7.93 21.98
N ARG A 571 13.89 9.21 21.78
CA ARG A 571 13.10 9.71 20.65
C ARG A 571 14.02 10.50 19.73
N LEU A 572 13.96 10.21 18.44
CA LEU A 572 14.67 10.92 17.38
C LEU A 572 13.63 11.81 16.70
N PHE A 573 13.75 13.11 16.86
CA PHE A 573 12.89 14.07 16.18
C PHE A 573 13.51 14.41 14.83
N HIS A 574 12.87 13.94 13.77
CA HIS A 574 13.26 14.26 12.41
C HIS A 574 12.50 15.49 11.97
N SER A 575 13.24 16.55 11.64
CA SER A 575 12.68 17.67 10.90
C SER A 575 12.13 17.19 9.56
N ALA A 576 11.12 17.88 9.04
CA ALA A 576 10.61 17.61 7.71
C ALA A 576 11.76 17.60 6.69
N PRO A 577 11.89 16.57 5.83
CA PRO A 577 12.92 16.54 4.81
C PRO A 577 12.75 17.76 3.90
N PRO A 578 13.83 18.46 3.52
CA PRO A 578 13.73 19.68 2.70
C PRO A 578 13.11 19.41 1.32
N TYR A 579 13.14 18.15 0.86
CA TYR A 579 12.53 17.70 -0.38
C TYR A 579 11.11 17.11 -0.21
N ASN A 580 10.59 16.96 1.01
CA ASN A 580 9.22 16.52 1.27
C ASN A 580 8.61 17.19 2.53
N PRO A 581 8.37 18.51 2.50
CA PRO A 581 7.89 19.26 3.66
C PRO A 581 6.49 18.82 4.14
N ALA A 582 5.69 18.24 3.24
CA ALA A 582 4.31 17.83 3.50
C ALA A 582 4.19 16.57 4.39
N GLU A 583 5.28 15.80 4.54
CA GLU A 583 5.28 14.63 5.44
C GLU A 583 5.27 15.04 6.92
N GLY A 584 5.54 16.32 7.21
CA GLY A 584 5.65 16.86 8.56
C GLY A 584 6.90 16.33 9.29
N PRO A 585 7.26 16.92 10.43
CA PRO A 585 8.25 16.30 11.30
C PRO A 585 7.68 14.99 11.85
N PHE A 586 8.53 13.98 12.00
CA PHE A 586 8.15 12.71 12.60
C PHE A 586 9.11 12.31 13.70
N ILE A 587 8.64 11.42 14.58
CA ILE A 587 9.41 10.96 15.72
C ILE A 587 9.65 9.46 15.57
N ASP A 588 10.91 9.08 15.48
CA ASP A 588 11.33 7.70 15.62
C ASP A 588 11.63 7.38 17.09
N VAL A 589 11.27 6.18 17.53
CA VAL A 589 11.51 5.73 18.90
C VAL A 589 12.53 4.60 18.89
N VAL A 590 13.70 4.86 19.47
CA VAL A 590 14.77 3.88 19.68
C VAL A 590 14.56 3.21 21.03
N ARG A 591 14.30 1.91 21.05
CA ARG A 591 14.08 1.15 22.29
C ARG A 591 15.30 0.35 22.72
N ALA A 592 15.58 0.40 24.02
CA ALA A 592 16.64 -0.33 24.71
C ALA A 592 16.06 -1.06 25.94
N GLN A 593 15.19 -2.04 25.68
CA GLN A 593 14.33 -2.64 26.70
C GLN A 593 14.76 -4.06 27.06
N PRO A 594 15.18 -4.30 28.31
CA PRO A 594 15.42 -5.66 28.78
C PRO A 594 14.09 -6.36 29.09
N MET A 595 14.15 -7.69 29.15
CA MET A 595 13.02 -8.53 29.52
C MET A 595 12.57 -8.22 30.96
N LYS A 596 11.26 -8.05 31.17
CA LYS A 596 10.67 -7.84 32.50
C LYS A 596 9.93 -9.11 32.95
N LYS A 597 10.21 -9.55 34.18
CA LYS A 597 9.51 -10.66 34.84
C LYS A 597 8.86 -10.15 36.12
N GLU A 598 7.59 -10.49 36.32
CA GLU A 598 6.87 -10.25 37.58
C GLU A 598 6.32 -11.60 38.08
N GLY A 599 6.61 -11.96 39.33
CA GLY A 599 6.20 -13.26 39.90
C GLY A 599 6.70 -14.49 39.13
N GLY A 600 7.83 -14.39 38.43
CA GLY A 600 8.38 -15.47 37.60
C GLY A 600 7.80 -15.58 36.18
N ARG A 601 6.71 -14.86 35.87
CA ARG A 601 6.11 -14.80 34.53
C ARG A 601 6.70 -13.65 33.74
N VAL A 602 7.05 -13.89 32.47
CA VAL A 602 7.51 -12.85 31.56
C VAL A 602 6.34 -11.93 31.23
N THR A 603 6.36 -10.70 31.73
CA THR A 603 5.35 -9.67 31.46
C THR A 603 5.73 -8.82 30.25
N ARG A 604 7.03 -8.72 29.94
CA ARG A 604 7.52 -8.02 28.74
C ARG A 604 8.76 -8.70 28.16
N ARG A 605 8.76 -8.99 26.86
CA ARG A 605 9.94 -9.51 26.14
C ARG A 605 10.99 -8.41 25.94
N SER A 606 12.26 -8.80 25.78
CA SER A 606 13.33 -7.84 25.47
C SER A 606 13.19 -7.28 24.05
N ARG A 607 13.49 -5.99 23.86
CA ARG A 607 13.48 -5.31 22.57
C ARG A 607 14.64 -4.32 22.47
N PHE A 608 15.48 -4.50 21.47
CA PHE A 608 16.65 -3.67 21.21
C PHE A 608 16.64 -3.26 19.74
N ASP A 609 16.33 -2.00 19.46
CA ASP A 609 16.17 -1.50 18.11
C ASP A 609 17.55 -1.18 17.48
N THR A 610 17.64 -1.29 16.14
CA THR A 610 18.84 -0.95 15.36
C THR A 610 18.77 0.48 14.85
N VAL A 611 19.89 1.19 14.88
CA VAL A 611 20.02 2.58 14.45
C VAL A 611 21.19 2.75 13.48
N LEU A 612 21.13 3.80 12.66
CA LEU A 612 22.24 4.27 11.85
C LEU A 612 23.05 5.31 12.64
N LEU A 613 24.29 4.97 12.97
CA LEU A 613 25.23 5.83 13.69
C LEU A 613 26.11 6.54 12.66
N LEU A 614 26.27 7.86 12.77
CA LEU A 614 27.19 8.60 11.93
C LEU A 614 28.63 8.16 12.24
N ALA A 615 29.31 7.54 11.26
CA ALA A 615 30.65 6.98 11.44
C ALA A 615 31.71 7.69 10.58
N CYS A 616 31.39 8.01 9.32
CA CYS A 616 32.32 8.68 8.41
C CYS A 616 31.62 9.85 7.70
N GLY A 617 31.77 11.06 8.25
CA GLY A 617 31.07 12.26 7.77
C GLY A 617 31.42 12.68 6.34
N GLU A 618 32.55 12.24 5.81
CA GLU A 618 33.05 12.54 4.46
C GLU A 618 32.46 11.62 3.39
N GLN A 619 31.88 10.48 3.76
CA GLN A 619 31.26 9.55 2.82
C GLN A 619 29.82 9.96 2.47
N VAL A 620 29.34 9.47 1.32
CA VAL A 620 28.01 9.76 0.78
C VAL A 620 27.09 8.54 0.89
N GLY A 621 25.78 8.80 1.01
CA GLY A 621 24.77 7.74 1.07
C GLY A 621 24.87 6.90 2.35
N VAL A 622 24.50 5.62 2.26
CA VAL A 622 24.49 4.70 3.41
C VAL A 622 25.88 4.47 4.02
N ARG A 623 26.95 4.63 3.22
CA ARG A 623 28.35 4.40 3.65
C ARG A 623 28.82 5.40 4.72
N ARG A 624 28.17 6.56 4.81
CA ARG A 624 28.36 7.55 5.90
C ARG A 624 28.04 7.01 7.29
N TYR A 625 27.17 6.00 7.36
CA TYR A 625 26.61 5.48 8.59
C TYR A 625 27.08 4.05 8.86
N GLN A 626 27.19 3.70 10.14
CA GLN A 626 27.39 2.33 10.61
C GLN A 626 26.14 1.86 11.36
N ILE A 627 25.70 0.64 11.13
CA ILE A 627 24.55 0.09 11.84
C ILE A 627 24.98 -0.36 13.24
N GLY A 628 24.21 0.04 14.26
CA GLY A 628 24.38 -0.42 15.63
C GLY A 628 23.06 -0.85 16.25
N ARG A 629 23.06 -1.95 17.03
CA ARG A 629 21.92 -2.34 17.87
C ARG A 629 22.05 -1.67 19.23
N VAL A 630 21.11 -0.79 19.57
CA VAL A 630 21.15 -0.07 20.85
C VAL A 630 20.76 -1.01 21.98
N ARG A 631 21.68 -1.21 22.93
CA ARG A 631 21.48 -2.08 24.09
C ARG A 631 21.14 -1.31 25.35
N VAL A 632 21.77 -0.16 25.56
CA VAL A 632 21.58 0.64 26.78
C VAL A 632 21.63 2.12 26.43
N ILE A 633 20.66 2.89 26.94
CA ILE A 633 20.69 4.35 26.98
C ILE A 633 20.91 4.73 28.44
N PHE A 634 21.99 5.42 28.77
CA PHE A 634 22.42 5.61 30.14
C PHE A 634 23.06 6.96 30.39
N GLN A 635 23.13 7.36 31.67
CA GLN A 635 23.88 8.53 32.10
C GLN A 635 25.02 8.09 33.01
N LEU A 636 26.18 8.72 32.83
CA LEU A 636 27.33 8.49 33.70
C LEU A 636 27.02 8.93 35.14
N PRO A 637 27.57 8.24 36.16
CA PRO A 637 27.51 8.71 37.53
C PRO A 637 28.09 10.12 37.63
N SER A 638 27.56 10.97 38.51
CA SER A 638 28.02 12.36 38.69
C SER A 638 29.51 12.49 39.05
N THR A 639 30.12 11.42 39.57
CA THR A 639 31.56 11.34 39.84
C THR A 639 32.41 11.21 38.57
N LEU A 640 31.84 10.70 37.49
CA LEU A 640 32.48 10.44 36.18
C LEU A 640 31.96 11.38 35.08
N ASP A 641 30.84 12.06 35.31
CA ASP A 641 30.18 12.96 34.36
C ASP A 641 30.73 14.40 34.49
N ARG A 642 31.87 14.68 33.84
CA ARG A 642 32.47 16.03 33.81
C ARG A 642 32.24 16.79 32.51
N HIS A 643 32.02 16.07 31.40
CA HIS A 643 31.99 16.63 30.05
C HIS A 643 30.83 16.12 29.18
N SER A 644 30.02 15.17 29.67
CA SER A 644 28.92 14.65 28.85
C SER A 644 27.79 15.68 28.79
N GLN A 645 27.35 16.02 27.58
CA GLN A 645 26.28 17.00 27.37
C GLN A 645 24.88 16.39 27.53
N GLY A 646 24.77 15.11 27.87
CA GLY A 646 23.52 14.38 28.10
C GLY A 646 23.70 12.85 28.12
N PRO A 647 22.58 12.09 28.05
CA PRO A 647 22.61 10.63 28.07
C PRO A 647 23.41 10.03 26.91
N LEU A 648 24.17 8.98 27.20
CA LEU A 648 24.99 8.20 26.29
C LEU A 648 24.27 6.93 25.84
N VAL A 649 24.74 6.36 24.73
CA VAL A 649 24.21 5.12 24.16
C VAL A 649 25.33 4.08 24.04
N TYR A 650 25.09 2.87 24.55
CA TYR A 650 25.91 1.69 24.26
C TYR A 650 25.19 0.84 23.21
N ALA A 651 25.87 0.58 22.10
CA ALA A 651 25.35 -0.18 20.96
C ALA A 651 26.35 -1.26 20.51
N ASP A 652 25.83 -2.42 20.13
CA ASP A 652 26.62 -3.45 19.46
C ASP A 652 26.67 -3.12 17.96
N LEU A 653 27.87 -2.89 17.43
CA LEU A 653 28.07 -2.51 16.03
C LEU A 653 27.98 -3.73 15.12
N PHE A 654 27.44 -3.52 13.92
CA PHE A 654 27.47 -4.48 12.83
C PHE A 654 28.73 -4.27 11.98
N ASP A 655 29.05 -5.27 11.16
CA ASP A 655 30.07 -5.17 10.12
C ASP A 655 29.74 -4.07 9.12
N ASP A 656 30.76 -3.67 8.36
CA ASP A 656 30.61 -2.67 7.30
C ASP A 656 29.66 -3.20 6.22
N TRP A 657 29.02 -2.28 5.50
CA TRP A 657 28.12 -2.59 4.40
C TRP A 657 28.78 -3.50 3.35
N SER A 658 27.99 -4.41 2.76
CA SER A 658 28.45 -5.15 1.58
C SER A 658 28.92 -4.20 0.47
N ALA A 659 29.98 -4.57 -0.27
CA ALA A 659 30.55 -3.71 -1.30
C ALA A 659 29.52 -3.36 -2.40
N LEU A 660 28.64 -4.31 -2.70
CA LEU A 660 27.52 -4.18 -3.61
C LEU A 660 26.21 -4.57 -2.90
N PRO A 661 25.06 -4.01 -3.31
CA PRO A 661 23.75 -4.51 -2.89
C PRO A 661 23.59 -5.97 -3.30
N SER A 662 22.90 -6.79 -2.50
CA SER A 662 22.68 -8.19 -2.90
C SER A 662 21.74 -8.22 -4.12
N GLU A 663 22.13 -8.91 -5.19
CA GLU A 663 21.36 -9.02 -6.43
C GLU A 663 19.89 -9.45 -6.27
N PRO A 664 19.48 -10.30 -5.29
CA PRO A 664 18.06 -10.65 -5.16
C PRO A 664 17.19 -9.61 -4.42
N THR A 665 17.78 -8.68 -3.66
CA THR A 665 17.00 -7.69 -2.89
C THR A 665 17.27 -6.23 -3.28
N GLY A 666 18.38 -5.96 -3.98
CA GLY A 666 18.86 -4.61 -4.22
C GLY A 666 19.24 -3.85 -2.94
N LEU A 667 19.33 -4.54 -1.78
CA LEU A 667 19.67 -3.94 -0.49
C LEU A 667 21.10 -4.28 -0.07
N TYR A 668 21.73 -3.35 0.63
CA TYR A 668 23.01 -3.61 1.29
C TYR A 668 22.80 -4.51 2.49
N THR A 669 23.63 -5.53 2.62
CA THR A 669 23.56 -6.47 3.75
C THR A 669 24.65 -6.16 4.76
N VAL A 670 24.37 -6.41 6.04
CA VAL A 670 25.33 -6.32 7.14
C VAL A 670 25.23 -7.58 8.00
N LYS A 671 26.35 -7.98 8.60
CA LYS A 671 26.41 -9.10 9.54
C LYS A 671 26.61 -8.58 10.97
N PRO A 672 25.99 -9.19 11.99
CA PRO A 672 26.34 -8.92 13.37
C PRO A 672 27.83 -9.21 13.59
N ASN A 673 28.54 -8.27 14.18
CA ASN A 673 29.98 -8.40 14.33
C ASN A 673 30.29 -9.31 15.54
N ASP A 674 30.60 -10.59 15.28
CA ASP A 674 30.91 -11.57 16.33
C ASP A 674 32.39 -11.51 16.81
N LYS A 675 33.21 -10.57 16.30
CA LYS A 675 34.62 -10.39 16.70
C LYS A 675 35.00 -8.92 16.92
N PRO A 676 35.78 -8.60 17.97
CA PRO A 676 36.19 -7.22 18.23
C PRO A 676 37.13 -6.69 17.15
N LYS A 677 36.76 -5.59 16.47
CA LYS A 677 37.70 -4.80 15.66
C LYS A 677 38.66 -4.06 16.60
N GLU A 678 39.97 -4.32 16.49
CA GLU A 678 40.99 -3.40 16.99
C GLU A 678 40.87 -2.08 16.24
N ALA A 679 40.89 -0.96 16.97
CA ALA A 679 40.66 0.36 16.42
C ALA A 679 41.82 0.78 15.50
N ALA A 680 41.48 1.42 14.38
CA ALA A 680 42.42 2.14 13.54
C ALA A 680 43.16 3.22 14.36
N PRO A 681 44.45 3.47 14.06
CA PRO A 681 45.25 4.44 14.79
C PRO A 681 44.73 5.88 14.59
N PRO A 682 44.99 6.78 15.55
CA PRO A 682 44.54 8.16 15.47
C PRO A 682 45.24 8.88 14.29
N VAL A 683 44.46 9.66 13.55
CA VAL A 683 44.95 10.54 12.47
C VAL A 683 45.65 11.73 13.13
N ASP A 684 46.98 11.69 13.14
CA ASP A 684 47.79 12.88 13.38
C ASP A 684 47.78 13.74 12.11
N GLY A 685 47.47 15.02 12.27
CA GLY A 685 47.66 16.02 11.24
C GLY A 685 49.14 16.41 11.15
N ASP A 686 49.74 16.24 9.98
CA ASP A 686 50.51 17.29 9.29
C ASP A 686 51.04 16.79 7.93
N GLN A 687 50.72 17.60 6.91
CA GLN A 687 51.45 17.98 5.69
C GLN A 687 52.30 16.98 4.87
N ASP A 688 52.01 17.05 3.55
CA ASP A 688 52.89 17.00 2.38
C ASP A 688 53.44 15.67 1.85
N GLY A 689 53.27 15.48 0.54
CA GLY A 689 54.22 14.73 -0.30
C GLY A 689 53.65 13.63 -1.20
N GLU A 690 53.26 14.03 -2.41
CA GLU A 690 53.26 13.28 -3.68
C GLU A 690 53.71 11.79 -3.70
N ARG A 691 52.91 10.94 -4.36
CA ARG A 691 53.22 10.28 -5.66
C ARG A 691 52.19 9.20 -5.99
N TYR A 692 51.44 9.41 -7.07
CA TYR A 692 50.66 8.37 -7.74
C TYR A 692 51.60 7.55 -8.63
N GLU A 693 51.78 6.26 -8.32
CA GLU A 693 52.35 5.28 -9.25
C GLU A 693 51.22 4.68 -10.11
N LEU A 694 51.46 4.70 -11.42
CA LEU A 694 50.61 4.16 -12.48
C LEU A 694 50.58 2.62 -12.41
N ILE A 695 49.38 2.02 -12.41
CA ILE A 695 49.19 0.60 -12.70
C ILE A 695 48.96 0.47 -14.22
N PRO A 696 49.67 -0.43 -14.94
CA PRO A 696 49.58 -0.53 -16.40
C PRO A 696 48.35 -1.31 -16.88
N GLU A 697 47.83 -0.92 -18.04
CA GLU A 697 46.81 -1.66 -18.81
C GLU A 697 47.31 -3.05 -19.24
N PRO A 698 46.41 -4.06 -19.36
CA PRO A 698 46.77 -5.34 -19.94
C PRO A 698 46.63 -5.32 -21.47
N ASP A 699 47.71 -5.69 -22.14
CA ASP A 699 47.86 -5.83 -23.58
C ASP A 699 47.12 -7.07 -24.13
N SER A 700 46.56 -6.92 -25.32
CA SER A 700 45.93 -7.95 -26.15
C SER A 700 47.00 -8.77 -26.89
N SER A 701 46.89 -10.10 -26.93
CA SER A 701 47.06 -10.94 -28.14
C SER A 701 47.15 -12.44 -27.81
N ASP A 702 46.24 -13.17 -28.45
CA ASP A 702 46.46 -14.36 -29.28
C ASP A 702 46.90 -15.72 -28.70
N GLU A 703 45.99 -16.66 -28.97
CA GLU A 703 46.19 -17.93 -29.69
C GLU A 703 46.63 -19.19 -28.93
N GLU A 704 45.59 -20.04 -28.81
CA GLU A 704 45.52 -21.41 -29.35
C GLU A 704 46.09 -22.63 -28.59
N ALA A 705 45.18 -23.62 -28.61
CA ALA A 705 45.35 -25.07 -28.70
C ALA A 705 45.57 -25.87 -27.42
N GLY A 706 44.64 -26.81 -27.16
CA GLY A 706 44.99 -28.01 -26.39
C GLY A 706 43.89 -28.78 -25.65
N ASN A 707 42.83 -29.19 -26.34
CA ASN A 707 42.19 -30.52 -26.27
C ASN A 707 41.84 -31.23 -24.91
N CYS A 708 40.56 -31.66 -24.89
CA CYS A 708 40.06 -33.03 -24.59
C CYS A 708 39.60 -33.47 -23.19
N HIS A 709 38.30 -33.83 -23.17
CA HIS A 709 37.58 -34.93 -22.48
C HIS A 709 37.42 -34.85 -20.94
N ASP A 710 36.25 -35.07 -20.33
CA ASP A 710 34.91 -35.52 -20.74
C ASP A 710 33.85 -34.90 -19.81
#